data_AF-A0A6G0HNE4-F1
#
_entry.id   AF-A0A6G0HNE4-F1
#
_cell.length_a   1.000
_cell.length_b   1.000
_cell.length_c   1.000
_cell.angle_alpha   90.00
_cell.angle_beta   90.00
_cell.angle_gamma   90.00
#
_symmetry.space_group_name_H-M   'P 1'
#
loop_
_entity.id
_entity.type
_entity.pdbx_description
1 polymer ?
#
loop_
_entity_poly.entity_id
_entity_poly.type
_entity_poly.pdbx_seq_one_letter_code
_entity_poly.pdbx_strand_id
1 'polypeptide(L)'
;MIEGSILDVTSGRRYDLEAALSKGLVDETTVLLDTQSDEKGSAVGDEEGAISVLKQTMSDGSISNIALPVMEQQSLSRSGGTISISESLQSALVKDDLDPEASIYPEENSTQSIPDDYNLGLVNINEAENTQQAAERKVAVMVLEEADSEKENKNRDAEVDSETTGSAEKIRSHQPSPQSSDACKVEQVKNKLFSIQDYLECVGRLQDHADVLDDVRNDLMIQPPMGNSMEELQIQIEECQDTEGHLLKEARLKLEDITFDIQCFISEHTQFLSPAESSYLLKFLSTTQRAFRNETERLVTQRSTLDVLLDTRERETQEQENRSKLTPEQIAILESKLEEAKNKARLINQRAEESRKDLEKVVTTAIKQESEKAAAVERLEESKNKIEGLLDWISNIGNANESVLDETDHISKENGNLPEESSAKGLIGEDDDANGNDLQTTEKDFGRETSGKSDASLDLDKQYERVKARHQEILSQQQDLIIATQSAQALLDKQADVLSPEEKEKLQKNIQDLKGRYEASLTQAEQQMKQVQCVQEELKKFQDDCVEFVNWLDQAEGEIEELGAPVGSLNILSDKLQRQKSFSEDVISHKGDLRFITISGQKVLDVAGACGLDDPAAKNAQLHVDTSGTCAAVKDKLDSAASRYKMLHSQCNQLGNNLKDVVDKYNKYDDASTGLLKWLNGSEEEARKQQSEPIAADPQTLQKQLEETKALQGQMTGHQIAIDTLRKTAESLITSDGDLLSNSDEIQETVDDIVERYDNLSKSVSDRNEKLQITLTRSMSVQDGLDEMMGWMEGVEASVKEKGQIPLDSASIGDILSKEAALEQDIASRQSSISAMKAKVKKFVETADPSAAALLQSKMDTLSQRFSDACDKHKQKVSQLEQLKEKVEQFEEVRG
;
A
#
# COMPACT_ATOMS: atom_id res chain seq x y z
N MET A 1 -0.57 36.63 -19.07
CA MET A 1 -2.01 36.73 -19.38
C MET A 1 -2.64 37.47 -18.23
N ILE A 2 -3.46 38.48 -18.49
CA ILE A 2 -4.11 39.27 -17.45
C ILE A 2 -5.30 38.44 -16.93
N GLU A 3 -5.23 37.98 -15.69
CA GLU A 3 -6.38 37.37 -15.00
C GLU A 3 -7.50 38.40 -14.86
N GLY A 4 -8.72 38.05 -15.29
CA GLY A 4 -9.92 38.86 -15.12
C GLY A 4 -10.43 39.64 -16.34
N SER A 5 -9.88 39.46 -17.54
CA SER A 5 -10.40 40.13 -18.76
C SER A 5 -11.52 39.33 -19.46
N ILE A 6 -12.63 39.99 -19.80
CA ILE A 6 -13.78 39.44 -20.53
C ILE A 6 -13.54 39.50 -22.05
N LEU A 7 -13.79 38.39 -22.74
CA LEU A 7 -13.62 38.26 -24.18
C LEU A 7 -14.90 38.65 -24.92
N ASP A 8 -14.82 39.67 -25.77
CA ASP A 8 -15.89 39.95 -26.74
C ASP A 8 -15.80 38.98 -27.91
N VAL A 9 -16.77 38.08 -27.99
CA VAL A 9 -16.79 36.96 -28.96
C VAL A 9 -16.99 37.45 -30.40
N THR A 10 -17.53 38.65 -30.61
CA THR A 10 -17.72 39.20 -31.96
C THR A 10 -16.48 39.91 -32.51
N SER A 11 -15.66 40.51 -31.65
CA SER A 11 -14.45 41.25 -32.06
C SER A 11 -13.13 40.55 -31.74
N GLY A 12 -13.16 39.48 -30.94
CA GLY A 12 -12.00 38.68 -30.56
C GLY A 12 -11.01 39.38 -29.61
N ARG A 13 -11.36 40.57 -29.10
CA ARG A 13 -10.53 41.34 -28.17
C ARG A 13 -10.97 41.12 -26.72
N ARG A 14 -9.99 41.11 -25.80
CA ARG A 14 -10.23 41.01 -24.35
C ARG A 14 -10.24 42.40 -23.72
N TYR A 15 -11.23 42.66 -22.87
CA TYR A 15 -11.43 43.91 -22.14
C TYR A 15 -11.38 43.64 -20.63
N ASP A 16 -10.94 44.60 -19.83
CA ASP A 16 -11.16 44.52 -18.38
C ASP A 16 -12.65 44.74 -18.05
N LEU A 17 -13.02 44.43 -16.80
CA LEU A 17 -14.42 44.41 -16.35
C LEU A 17 -15.12 45.77 -16.51
N GLU A 18 -14.39 46.87 -16.27
CA GLU A 18 -14.93 48.23 -16.32
C GLU A 18 -15.11 48.73 -17.77
N ALA A 19 -14.20 48.35 -18.68
CA ALA A 19 -14.38 48.57 -20.11
C ALA A 19 -15.46 47.67 -20.73
N ALA A 20 -15.72 46.49 -20.17
CA ALA A 20 -16.79 45.58 -20.61
C ALA A 20 -18.18 46.10 -20.20
N LEU A 21 -18.32 46.64 -18.99
CA LEU A 21 -19.55 47.32 -18.52
C LEU A 21 -19.85 48.58 -19.35
N SER A 22 -18.84 49.41 -19.60
CA SER A 22 -18.99 50.64 -20.40
C SER A 22 -19.39 50.37 -21.86
N LYS A 23 -19.11 49.16 -22.37
CA LYS A 23 -19.46 48.71 -23.73
C LYS A 23 -20.74 47.87 -23.78
N GLY A 24 -21.42 47.67 -22.65
CA GLY A 24 -22.65 46.89 -22.57
C GLY A 24 -22.47 45.40 -22.83
N LEU A 25 -21.25 44.87 -22.66
CA LEU A 25 -20.95 43.44 -22.82
C LEU A 25 -21.38 42.61 -21.59
N VAL A 26 -21.69 43.26 -20.46
CA VAL A 26 -22.19 42.67 -19.21
C VAL A 26 -23.23 43.62 -18.60
N ASP A 27 -24.33 43.09 -18.05
CA ASP A 27 -25.37 43.86 -17.36
C ASP A 27 -25.11 43.99 -15.85
N GLU A 28 -25.47 45.14 -15.27
CA GLU A 28 -25.13 45.57 -13.90
C GLU A 28 -25.80 44.70 -12.81
N THR A 29 -26.67 43.77 -13.17
CA THR A 29 -27.41 42.90 -12.25
C THR A 29 -26.76 41.55 -11.91
N THR A 30 -25.59 41.22 -12.49
CA THR A 30 -24.95 39.90 -12.27
C THR A 30 -23.68 39.95 -11.41
N VAL A 31 -23.33 41.09 -10.81
CA VAL A 31 -22.16 41.22 -9.92
C VAL A 31 -22.63 41.70 -8.56
N LEU A 32 -23.15 40.80 -7.72
CA LEU A 32 -23.29 41.02 -6.27
C LEU A 32 -23.60 39.72 -5.53
N LEU A 33 -22.69 38.74 -5.55
CA LEU A 33 -22.58 37.70 -4.51
C LEU A 33 -21.14 37.22 -4.40
N ASP A 34 -20.21 38.13 -4.10
CA ASP A 34 -18.94 37.73 -3.50
C ASP A 34 -18.37 38.82 -2.58
N THR A 35 -19.16 39.23 -1.59
CA THR A 35 -18.64 39.90 -0.39
C THR A 35 -19.61 39.70 0.77
N GLN A 36 -19.09 39.22 1.90
CA GLN A 36 -19.68 39.12 3.24
C GLN A 36 -20.27 37.76 3.64
N SER A 37 -19.46 36.98 4.36
CA SER A 37 -19.90 36.27 5.58
C SER A 37 -18.69 35.97 6.45
N ASP A 38 -18.15 37.02 7.05
CA ASP A 38 -17.54 36.94 8.38
C ASP A 38 -18.65 37.03 9.43
N GLU A 39 -18.43 36.34 10.55
CA GLU A 39 -19.12 36.42 11.86
C GLU A 39 -20.42 35.61 12.14
N LYS A 40 -20.22 34.58 13.00
CA LYS A 40 -21.02 34.19 14.18
C LYS A 40 -22.55 34.07 14.08
N GLY A 41 -23.02 32.82 14.27
CA GLY A 41 -23.87 32.47 15.42
C GLY A 41 -25.35 32.10 15.17
N SER A 42 -25.72 30.93 15.72
CA SER A 42 -27.03 30.58 16.30
C SER A 42 -28.20 30.13 15.40
N ALA A 43 -28.48 28.82 15.51
CA ALA A 43 -29.77 28.17 15.83
C ALA A 43 -31.01 28.32 14.91
N VAL A 44 -31.44 27.13 14.43
CA VAL A 44 -32.83 26.59 14.35
C VAL A 44 -33.80 27.21 13.34
N GLY A 45 -34.30 26.37 12.42
CA GLY A 45 -35.71 26.34 12.06
C GLY A 45 -36.07 26.40 10.57
N ASP A 46 -36.59 25.27 10.07
CA ASP A 46 -37.55 25.09 8.97
C ASP A 46 -37.31 25.69 7.58
N GLU A 47 -36.86 24.78 6.71
CA GLU A 47 -36.76 24.91 5.25
C GLU A 47 -38.11 24.72 4.52
N GLU A 48 -39.24 25.08 5.15
CA GLU A 48 -40.59 24.93 4.57
C GLU A 48 -41.26 26.30 4.25
N GLY A 49 -40.47 27.38 4.26
CA GLY A 49 -40.90 28.73 3.84
C GLY A 49 -40.46 29.15 2.43
N ALA A 50 -39.37 28.57 1.89
CA ALA A 50 -38.78 29.01 0.61
C ALA A 50 -39.51 28.47 -0.63
N ILE A 51 -40.26 27.36 -0.48
CA ILE A 51 -40.96 26.70 -1.59
C ILE A 51 -42.37 27.31 -1.84
N SER A 52 -42.87 28.15 -0.92
CA SER A 52 -44.17 28.83 -1.07
C SER A 52 -44.12 30.14 -1.87
N VAL A 53 -42.94 30.77 -2.02
CA VAL A 53 -42.80 32.03 -2.79
C VAL A 53 -42.61 31.76 -4.29
N LEU A 54 -42.08 30.59 -4.67
CA LEU A 54 -41.90 30.18 -6.08
C LEU A 54 -43.17 29.60 -6.74
N LYS A 55 -44.21 29.29 -5.97
CA LYS A 55 -45.51 28.82 -6.51
C LYS A 55 -46.53 29.94 -6.76
N GLN A 56 -46.32 31.14 -6.21
CA GLN A 56 -47.25 32.27 -6.38
C GLN A 56 -46.95 33.11 -7.64
N THR A 57 -45.72 33.09 -8.15
CA THR A 57 -45.31 33.89 -9.32
C THR A 57 -45.53 33.19 -10.67
N MET A 58 -45.91 31.91 -10.68
CA MET A 58 -46.30 31.18 -11.89
C MET A 58 -47.82 31.09 -12.12
N SER A 59 -48.66 31.61 -11.21
CA SER A 59 -50.13 31.61 -11.37
C SER A 59 -50.72 32.84 -12.06
N ASP A 60 -50.00 33.96 -12.14
CA ASP A 60 -50.53 35.18 -12.76
C ASP A 60 -49.92 35.41 -14.15
N GLY A 61 -50.33 34.58 -15.09
CA GLY A 61 -50.04 34.77 -16.51
C GLY A 61 -50.71 36.04 -17.05
N SER A 62 -49.92 37.10 -17.23
CA SER A 62 -50.06 38.22 -18.18
C SER A 62 -48.89 39.18 -17.91
N ILE A 63 -47.92 39.38 -18.79
CA ILE A 63 -48.06 40.20 -20.00
C ILE A 63 -47.00 39.75 -21.01
N SER A 64 -47.47 39.34 -22.18
CA SER A 64 -46.72 39.41 -23.42
C SER A 64 -46.87 40.83 -24.00
N ASN A 65 -45.75 41.39 -24.47
CA ASN A 65 -45.61 42.37 -25.56
C ASN A 65 -46.26 43.76 -25.44
N ILE A 66 -45.42 44.81 -25.38
CA ILE A 66 -45.60 46.05 -26.15
C ILE A 66 -44.26 46.49 -26.75
N ALA A 67 -44.31 46.90 -28.02
CA ALA A 67 -43.22 47.12 -28.96
C ALA A 67 -43.03 48.61 -29.35
N LEU A 68 -41.84 48.92 -29.92
CA LEU A 68 -41.51 49.80 -31.08
C LEU A 68 -42.01 51.27 -31.16
N PRO A 69 -41.24 52.21 -31.78
CA PRO A 69 -41.33 52.47 -33.24
C PRO A 69 -39.98 52.91 -33.88
N VAL A 70 -39.73 53.10 -35.20
CA VAL A 70 -40.47 53.56 -36.41
C VAL A 70 -39.65 53.05 -37.63
N MET A 71 -40.13 52.57 -38.79
CA MET A 71 -40.88 53.12 -39.94
C MET A 71 -41.02 51.96 -40.96
N GLU A 72 -42.09 51.70 -41.71
CA GLU A 72 -43.39 52.35 -41.89
C GLU A 72 -44.33 51.39 -42.66
N GLN A 73 -45.52 51.19 -42.08
CA GLN A 73 -46.87 50.96 -42.64
C GLN A 73 -47.16 49.81 -43.64
N GLN A 74 -47.81 48.73 -43.18
CA GLN A 74 -49.29 48.51 -43.04
C GLN A 74 -49.99 48.28 -44.39
N SER A 75 -50.72 47.20 -44.65
CA SER A 75 -51.87 46.64 -43.90
C SER A 75 -52.46 45.44 -44.72
N LEU A 76 -52.77 44.28 -44.13
CA LEU A 76 -54.06 43.77 -43.58
C LEU A 76 -54.78 42.71 -44.45
N SER A 77 -55.06 41.57 -43.79
CA SER A 77 -56.35 40.84 -43.70
C SER A 77 -56.96 40.01 -44.85
N ARG A 78 -57.51 38.85 -44.42
CA ARG A 78 -58.66 38.12 -44.99
C ARG A 78 -59.83 39.06 -45.33
N SER A 79 -60.45 38.91 -46.50
CA SER A 79 -61.88 38.57 -46.69
C SER A 79 -62.29 38.70 -48.16
N GLY A 80 -63.33 37.96 -48.55
CA GLY A 80 -63.87 37.86 -49.91
C GLY A 80 -64.20 39.16 -50.64
N GLY A 81 -64.42 38.99 -51.95
CA GLY A 81 -65.10 40.00 -52.78
C GLY A 81 -64.41 40.26 -54.11
N THR A 82 -64.73 39.43 -55.10
CA THR A 82 -65.02 39.80 -56.50
C THR A 82 -64.79 41.25 -56.93
N ILE A 83 -64.03 41.42 -58.02
CA ILE A 83 -64.27 42.24 -59.25
C ILE A 83 -62.93 42.13 -60.02
N SER A 84 -62.78 41.26 -61.02
CA SER A 84 -63.37 41.24 -62.37
C SER A 84 -63.04 42.48 -63.22
N ILE A 85 -62.80 42.19 -64.50
CA ILE A 85 -62.62 43.09 -65.66
C ILE A 85 -61.15 43.48 -65.85
N SER A 86 -60.35 42.65 -66.53
CA SER A 86 -60.25 42.47 -68.00
C SER A 86 -59.53 43.66 -68.67
N GLU A 87 -58.71 43.52 -69.70
CA GLU A 87 -58.72 42.55 -70.78
C GLU A 87 -57.46 42.74 -71.63
N SER A 88 -56.95 41.66 -72.25
CA SER A 88 -56.60 41.55 -73.68
C SER A 88 -55.42 40.57 -73.87
N LEU A 89 -55.45 39.54 -74.71
CA LEU A 89 -56.41 39.02 -75.69
C LEU A 89 -55.93 37.60 -76.07
N GLN A 90 -56.87 36.65 -76.13
CA GLN A 90 -57.05 35.66 -77.22
C GLN A 90 -55.96 34.58 -77.39
N SER A 91 -56.21 33.28 -77.51
CA SER A 91 -57.38 32.48 -77.92
C SER A 91 -57.02 31.03 -77.53
N ALA A 92 -57.84 30.31 -76.76
CA ALA A 92 -58.82 29.33 -77.25
C ALA A 92 -58.18 28.02 -77.77
N LEU A 93 -58.66 26.81 -77.51
CA LEU A 93 -59.86 26.19 -76.90
C LEU A 93 -59.51 24.68 -77.07
N VAL A 94 -59.74 23.68 -76.20
CA VAL A 94 -60.96 23.08 -75.59
C VAL A 94 -60.41 21.77 -74.96
N LYS A 95 -60.58 21.47 -73.65
CA LYS A 95 -61.79 20.95 -72.95
C LYS A 95 -62.19 19.56 -73.48
N ASP A 96 -62.66 18.57 -72.73
CA ASP A 96 -63.16 18.37 -71.37
C ASP A 96 -63.20 16.80 -71.27
N ASP A 97 -62.73 16.11 -70.23
CA ASP A 97 -63.28 15.94 -68.87
C ASP A 97 -63.93 14.54 -68.71
N LEU A 98 -63.64 13.91 -67.56
CA LEU A 98 -64.41 12.89 -66.81
C LEU A 98 -64.25 11.36 -67.07
N ASP A 99 -63.83 10.71 -65.98
CA ASP A 99 -63.86 9.30 -65.50
C ASP A 99 -65.20 8.51 -65.70
N PRO A 100 -65.38 7.25 -65.21
CA PRO A 100 -64.58 6.01 -65.25
C PRO A 100 -65.46 4.74 -65.59
N GLU A 101 -64.91 3.53 -65.38
CA GLU A 101 -65.52 2.17 -65.36
C GLU A 101 -65.90 1.45 -66.68
N ALA A 102 -65.32 0.27 -66.92
CA ALA A 102 -65.96 -1.04 -66.68
C ALA A 102 -65.16 -2.21 -67.29
N SER A 103 -65.13 -3.31 -66.55
CA SER A 103 -64.56 -4.64 -66.85
C SER A 103 -64.95 -5.23 -68.20
N ILE A 104 -64.15 -6.18 -68.72
CA ILE A 104 -64.55 -7.53 -69.22
C ILE A 104 -63.30 -8.26 -69.76
N TYR A 105 -62.94 -9.40 -69.15
CA TYR A 105 -62.24 -10.55 -69.78
C TYR A 105 -63.30 -11.39 -70.53
N PRO A 106 -63.00 -12.22 -71.58
CA PRO A 106 -61.97 -13.27 -71.54
C PRO A 106 -61.31 -13.70 -72.89
N GLU A 107 -60.37 -14.66 -72.77
CA GLU A 107 -59.97 -15.83 -73.61
C GLU A 107 -60.64 -16.04 -75.00
N GLU A 108 -60.05 -16.67 -76.04
CA GLU A 108 -59.14 -17.82 -76.12
C GLU A 108 -58.61 -18.02 -77.58
N ASN A 109 -57.35 -18.47 -77.71
CA ASN A 109 -56.80 -19.55 -78.57
C ASN A 109 -56.77 -19.60 -80.13
N SER A 110 -55.57 -20.02 -80.60
CA SER A 110 -55.22 -20.96 -81.71
C SER A 110 -54.79 -20.38 -83.08
N THR A 111 -53.50 -20.48 -83.47
CA THR A 111 -52.81 -21.54 -84.29
C THR A 111 -52.48 -21.00 -85.70
N GLN A 112 -51.40 -21.29 -86.45
CA GLN A 112 -50.26 -22.22 -86.37
C GLN A 112 -49.21 -21.89 -87.48
N SER A 113 -47.98 -22.43 -87.29
CA SER A 113 -46.98 -22.92 -88.27
C SER A 113 -45.85 -22.00 -88.79
N ILE A 114 -44.61 -22.11 -88.23
CA ILE A 114 -43.47 -23.04 -88.56
C ILE A 114 -43.06 -23.09 -90.06
N PRO A 115 -41.75 -23.07 -90.46
CA PRO A 115 -40.69 -23.94 -89.91
C PRO A 115 -39.26 -23.43 -89.65
N ASP A 116 -38.65 -24.11 -88.68
CA ASP A 116 -37.22 -24.37 -88.45
C ASP A 116 -36.70 -25.49 -89.38
N ASP A 117 -35.39 -25.49 -89.69
CA ASP A 117 -34.41 -26.50 -89.19
C ASP A 117 -33.05 -26.40 -89.93
N TYR A 118 -31.95 -26.28 -89.17
CA TYR A 118 -31.03 -27.41 -88.87
C TYR A 118 -29.80 -26.91 -88.07
N ASN A 119 -29.72 -27.39 -86.84
CA ASN A 119 -28.60 -27.30 -85.91
C ASN A 119 -27.39 -28.14 -86.34
N LEU A 120 -26.17 -27.73 -85.96
CA LEU A 120 -25.28 -28.45 -85.01
C LEU A 120 -23.84 -27.89 -85.03
N GLY A 121 -23.28 -27.69 -83.84
CA GLY A 121 -21.88 -28.01 -83.56
C GLY A 121 -20.90 -26.84 -83.39
N LEU A 122 -20.96 -26.14 -82.25
CA LEU A 122 -19.84 -25.34 -81.74
C LEU A 122 -19.22 -26.07 -80.55
N VAL A 123 -17.98 -26.54 -80.73
CA VAL A 123 -17.05 -26.93 -79.65
C VAL A 123 -15.69 -26.30 -79.95
N ASN A 124 -15.29 -25.33 -79.13
CA ASN A 124 -13.95 -25.24 -78.52
C ASN A 124 -14.00 -24.09 -77.49
N ILE A 125 -13.96 -24.38 -76.19
CA ILE A 125 -12.74 -24.37 -75.35
C ILE A 125 -11.95 -23.06 -75.48
N ASN A 126 -12.31 -22.08 -74.64
CA ASN A 126 -11.41 -21.29 -73.78
C ASN A 126 -12.13 -20.03 -73.30
N GLU A 127 -12.54 -20.00 -72.03
CA GLU A 127 -12.48 -18.84 -71.12
C GLU A 127 -13.19 -19.20 -69.81
N ALA A 128 -12.41 -19.46 -68.77
CA ALA A 128 -12.89 -19.55 -67.39
C ALA A 128 -11.84 -18.91 -66.47
N GLU A 129 -11.97 -17.60 -66.28
CA GLU A 129 -11.40 -16.85 -65.16
C GLU A 129 -12.50 -15.93 -64.57
N ASN A 130 -12.49 -15.77 -63.25
CA ASN A 130 -13.36 -14.94 -62.39
C ASN A 130 -14.82 -15.40 -62.21
N THR A 131 -15.37 -15.61 -61.02
CA THR A 131 -15.00 -15.43 -59.61
C THR A 131 -15.98 -16.27 -58.77
N GLN A 132 -15.58 -16.79 -57.60
CA GLN A 132 -16.23 -16.52 -56.29
C GLN A 132 -15.95 -17.62 -55.23
N GLN A 133 -15.56 -17.13 -54.03
CA GLN A 133 -15.85 -17.65 -52.69
C GLN A 133 -14.97 -18.73 -52.01
N ALA A 134 -14.13 -18.22 -51.10
CA ALA A 134 -14.15 -18.43 -49.64
C ALA A 134 -13.94 -19.82 -49.02
N ALA A 135 -12.97 -19.79 -48.10
CA ALA A 135 -12.85 -20.52 -46.84
C ALA A 135 -12.32 -21.96 -46.90
N GLU A 136 -11.10 -22.14 -46.38
CA GLU A 136 -10.90 -23.00 -45.21
C GLU A 136 -9.59 -22.70 -44.46
N ARG A 137 -9.60 -23.14 -43.21
CA ARG A 137 -8.83 -22.67 -42.06
C ARG A 137 -7.47 -23.36 -41.88
N LYS A 138 -6.57 -22.61 -41.23
CA LYS A 138 -5.60 -23.02 -40.20
C LYS A 138 -4.38 -23.88 -40.61
N VAL A 139 -3.31 -23.57 -39.86
CA VAL A 139 -2.09 -24.36 -39.57
C VAL A 139 -0.89 -24.09 -40.50
N ALA A 140 0.01 -23.21 -40.05
CA ALA A 140 1.42 -23.52 -39.74
C ALA A 140 2.28 -22.25 -39.87
N VAL A 141 2.63 -21.65 -38.72
CA VAL A 141 3.90 -20.93 -38.59
C VAL A 141 4.73 -21.75 -37.62
N MET A 142 5.75 -22.42 -38.15
CA MET A 142 6.96 -22.72 -37.39
C MET A 142 8.05 -23.22 -38.34
N VAL A 143 9.23 -22.63 -38.15
CA VAL A 143 10.58 -23.18 -38.38
C VAL A 143 11.35 -22.68 -39.62
N LEU A 144 12.20 -21.69 -39.31
CA LEU A 144 13.65 -21.54 -39.56
C LEU A 144 14.11 -21.37 -41.00
N GLU A 145 14.73 -20.20 -41.29
CA GLU A 145 16.19 -20.00 -41.46
C GLU A 145 16.72 -20.78 -42.68
N GLU A 146 17.40 -20.19 -43.65
CA GLU A 146 18.68 -19.51 -43.45
C GLU A 146 19.14 -18.86 -44.78
N ALA A 147 19.85 -17.74 -44.64
CA ALA A 147 20.98 -17.25 -45.43
C ALA A 147 20.88 -17.08 -46.97
N ASP A 148 20.89 -15.81 -47.38
CA ASP A 148 21.67 -15.32 -48.51
C ASP A 148 23.18 -15.29 -48.15
N SER A 149 24.03 -15.84 -49.01
CA SER A 149 25.41 -15.37 -49.23
C SER A 149 25.86 -15.93 -50.60
N GLU A 150 25.91 -15.12 -51.64
CA GLU A 150 27.02 -14.23 -52.03
C GLU A 150 27.98 -14.88 -53.05
N LYS A 151 28.25 -14.09 -54.11
CA LYS A 151 29.48 -14.03 -54.92
C LYS A 151 29.65 -15.19 -55.93
N GLU A 152 30.10 -15.00 -57.16
CA GLU A 152 31.04 -14.04 -57.76
C GLU A 152 30.88 -14.20 -59.29
N ASN A 153 30.47 -13.18 -60.05
CA ASN A 153 31.30 -12.26 -60.85
C ASN A 153 32.36 -12.88 -61.79
N LYS A 154 32.40 -12.32 -63.02
CA LYS A 154 33.41 -12.42 -64.11
C LYS A 154 33.29 -13.67 -64.99
N ASN A 155 33.41 -13.60 -66.32
CA ASN A 155 33.93 -12.57 -67.21
C ASN A 155 33.57 -12.94 -68.66
N ARG A 156 33.30 -11.90 -69.47
CA ARG A 156 33.85 -11.61 -70.82
C ARG A 156 33.71 -12.65 -71.94
N ASP A 157 33.02 -12.24 -73.01
CA ASP A 157 33.57 -11.76 -74.30
C ASP A 157 33.95 -12.95 -75.19
N ALA A 158 33.78 -12.98 -76.50
CA ALA A 158 33.15 -12.18 -77.53
C ALA A 158 33.35 -13.03 -78.81
N GLU A 159 32.54 -12.78 -79.84
CA GLU A 159 32.93 -12.93 -81.25
C GLU A 159 33.32 -14.34 -81.76
N VAL A 160 33.17 -14.74 -83.02
CA VAL A 160 32.49 -14.35 -84.25
C VAL A 160 32.95 -15.44 -85.24
N ASP A 161 32.17 -15.66 -86.30
CA ASP A 161 32.56 -16.38 -87.52
C ASP A 161 32.82 -17.90 -87.42
N SER A 162 32.65 -18.71 -88.45
CA SER A 162 32.01 -18.64 -89.76
C SER A 162 32.33 -19.99 -90.42
N GLU A 163 31.51 -20.39 -91.40
CA GLU A 163 31.88 -21.29 -92.51
C GLU A 163 32.08 -22.79 -92.22
N THR A 164 31.28 -23.72 -92.75
CA THR A 164 30.91 -24.06 -94.15
C THR A 164 31.77 -25.19 -94.71
N THR A 165 31.07 -26.16 -95.32
CA THR A 165 31.53 -27.31 -96.14
C THR A 165 32.13 -28.49 -95.37
N GLY A 166 31.91 -29.74 -95.73
CA GLY A 166 31.25 -30.37 -96.87
C GLY A 166 31.63 -31.85 -96.84
N SER A 167 30.65 -32.74 -96.81
CA SER A 167 30.36 -33.71 -97.89
C SER A 167 31.09 -35.05 -97.88
N ALA A 168 30.26 -36.05 -98.22
CA ALA A 168 30.53 -37.29 -98.93
C ALA A 168 31.09 -38.46 -98.08
N GLU A 169 30.24 -39.47 -97.82
CA GLU A 169 30.11 -40.70 -98.63
C GLU A 169 31.04 -41.80 -98.09
N LYS A 170 30.73 -43.09 -98.06
CA LYS A 170 29.54 -43.91 -98.26
C LYS A 170 30.04 -45.32 -97.93
N ILE A 171 29.11 -46.19 -97.53
CA ILE A 171 29.05 -47.60 -97.92
C ILE A 171 29.94 -48.64 -97.19
N ARG A 172 29.18 -49.53 -96.52
CA ARG A 172 29.27 -51.02 -96.44
C ARG A 172 30.42 -51.64 -95.64
N SER A 173 30.25 -52.81 -95.01
CA SER A 173 29.13 -53.76 -94.92
C SER A 173 29.46 -54.83 -93.88
N HIS A 174 28.40 -55.34 -93.22
CA HIS A 174 28.18 -56.75 -92.81
C HIS A 174 29.04 -57.36 -91.68
N GLN A 175 28.42 -57.50 -90.50
CA GLN A 175 28.01 -58.76 -89.82
C GLN A 175 29.11 -59.83 -89.42
N PRO A 176 28.85 -60.74 -88.45
CA PRO A 176 28.55 -60.51 -87.03
C PRO A 176 29.16 -61.59 -86.07
N SER A 177 28.82 -61.43 -84.78
CA SER A 177 28.49 -62.49 -83.81
C SER A 177 29.62 -63.20 -83.02
N PRO A 178 29.33 -63.73 -81.81
CA PRO A 178 28.16 -63.49 -80.96
C PRO A 178 28.52 -63.16 -79.50
N GLN A 179 27.49 -62.73 -78.76
CA GLN A 179 27.14 -63.08 -77.37
C GLN A 179 26.86 -61.86 -76.50
N SER A 180 25.59 -61.73 -76.12
CA SER A 180 25.05 -60.95 -74.99
C SER A 180 25.03 -59.40 -75.14
N SER A 181 23.93 -58.80 -74.68
CA SER A 181 23.78 -57.36 -74.30
C SER A 181 23.38 -56.24 -75.29
N ASP A 182 23.09 -56.44 -76.59
CA ASP A 182 22.90 -55.27 -77.52
C ASP A 182 21.61 -55.17 -78.36
N ALA A 183 20.61 -56.04 -78.17
CA ALA A 183 19.40 -56.05 -79.04
C ALA A 183 18.44 -54.84 -78.87
N CYS A 184 18.53 -54.06 -77.79
CA CYS A 184 17.66 -52.89 -77.58
C CYS A 184 18.08 -51.65 -78.42
N LYS A 185 19.35 -51.55 -78.83
CA LYS A 185 19.87 -50.36 -79.53
C LYS A 185 19.65 -50.36 -81.05
N VAL A 186 19.41 -51.53 -81.67
CA VAL A 186 19.27 -51.65 -83.14
C VAL A 186 17.86 -51.27 -83.62
N GLU A 187 16.81 -51.56 -82.83
CA GLU A 187 15.44 -51.15 -83.15
C GLU A 187 15.26 -49.63 -83.10
N GLN A 188 15.96 -48.97 -82.16
CA GLN A 188 15.89 -47.53 -81.95
C GLN A 188 16.57 -46.71 -83.07
N VAL A 189 17.63 -47.25 -83.69
CA VAL A 189 18.33 -46.60 -84.81
C VAL A 189 17.57 -46.79 -86.12
N LYS A 190 16.94 -47.95 -86.35
CA LYS A 190 16.09 -48.17 -87.54
C LYS A 190 14.84 -47.29 -87.53
N ASN A 191 14.17 -47.16 -86.39
CA ASN A 191 13.01 -46.28 -86.27
C ASN A 191 13.39 -44.80 -86.43
N LYS A 192 14.59 -44.39 -85.99
CA LYS A 192 15.11 -43.04 -86.26
C LYS A 192 15.41 -42.78 -87.73
N LEU A 193 15.92 -43.76 -88.47
CA LEU A 193 16.26 -43.57 -89.88
C LEU A 193 15.03 -43.48 -90.78
N PHE A 194 13.97 -44.25 -90.47
CA PHE A 194 12.66 -44.11 -91.12
C PHE A 194 12.03 -42.75 -90.78
N SER A 195 12.06 -42.35 -89.50
CA SER A 195 11.51 -41.05 -89.07
C SER A 195 12.18 -39.83 -89.74
N ILE A 196 13.48 -39.87 -90.05
CA ILE A 196 14.15 -38.77 -90.78
C ILE A 196 13.76 -38.74 -92.26
N GLN A 197 13.58 -39.90 -92.89
CA GLN A 197 13.17 -39.98 -94.30
C GLN A 197 11.74 -39.44 -94.48
N ASP A 198 10.83 -39.85 -93.59
CA ASP A 198 9.44 -39.40 -93.60
C ASP A 198 9.33 -37.91 -93.25
N TYR A 199 10.18 -37.40 -92.33
CA TYR A 199 10.31 -35.96 -92.05
C TYR A 199 10.71 -35.16 -93.30
N LEU A 200 11.72 -35.62 -94.03
CA LEU A 200 12.18 -34.97 -95.25
C LEU A 200 11.16 -35.06 -96.38
N GLU A 201 10.37 -36.14 -96.45
CA GLU A 201 9.25 -36.26 -97.39
C GLU A 201 8.13 -35.26 -97.07
N CYS A 202 7.75 -35.09 -95.80
CA CYS A 202 6.79 -34.07 -95.39
C CYS A 202 7.28 -32.64 -95.72
N VAL A 203 8.57 -32.35 -95.48
CA VAL A 203 9.16 -31.04 -95.82
C VAL A 203 9.25 -30.85 -97.34
N GLY A 204 9.61 -31.88 -98.10
CA GLY A 204 9.69 -31.83 -99.56
C GLY A 204 8.34 -31.58 -100.21
N ARG A 205 7.29 -32.30 -99.80
CA ARG A 205 5.95 -32.05 -100.35
C ARG A 205 5.39 -30.68 -99.95
N LEU A 206 5.72 -30.18 -98.75
CA LEU A 206 5.38 -28.81 -98.35
C LEU A 206 6.08 -27.75 -99.22
N GLN A 207 7.32 -28.02 -99.63
CA GLN A 207 8.05 -27.17 -100.56
C GLN A 207 7.40 -27.18 -101.94
N ASP A 208 7.01 -28.35 -102.48
CA ASP A 208 6.32 -28.44 -103.77
C ASP A 208 5.00 -27.63 -103.77
N HIS A 209 4.27 -27.61 -102.65
CA HIS A 209 3.08 -26.77 -102.50
C HIS A 209 3.39 -25.28 -102.41
N ALA A 210 4.49 -24.92 -101.76
CA ALA A 210 4.95 -23.53 -101.73
C ALA A 210 5.34 -23.05 -103.13
N ASP A 211 5.99 -23.91 -103.92
CA ASP A 211 6.41 -23.59 -105.29
C ASP A 211 5.19 -23.43 -106.22
N VAL A 212 4.17 -24.31 -106.14
CA VAL A 212 2.90 -24.14 -106.89
C VAL A 212 2.18 -22.84 -106.52
N LEU A 213 2.22 -22.44 -105.24
CA LEU A 213 1.63 -21.18 -104.80
C LEU A 213 2.41 -19.97 -105.30
N ASP A 214 3.74 -20.06 -105.40
CA ASP A 214 4.57 -19.01 -105.98
C ASP A 214 4.38 -18.93 -107.51
N ASP A 215 4.17 -20.05 -108.21
CA ASP A 215 3.82 -20.06 -109.63
C ASP A 215 2.47 -19.34 -109.88
N VAL A 216 1.44 -19.67 -109.09
CA VAL A 216 0.12 -18.99 -109.18
C VAL A 216 0.24 -17.50 -108.84
N ARG A 217 1.04 -17.16 -107.83
CA ARG A 217 1.34 -15.77 -107.49
C ARG A 217 2.00 -15.04 -108.65
N ASN A 218 2.97 -15.66 -109.32
CA ASN A 218 3.67 -15.10 -110.47
C ASN A 218 2.74 -14.93 -111.68
N ASP A 219 1.87 -15.91 -111.97
CA ASP A 219 0.86 -15.80 -113.04
C ASP A 219 -0.10 -14.63 -112.79
N LEU A 220 -0.51 -14.43 -111.54
CA LEU A 220 -1.34 -13.29 -111.12
C LEU A 220 -0.60 -11.95 -111.15
N MET A 221 0.74 -11.94 -111.15
CA MET A 221 1.55 -10.73 -111.32
C MET A 221 1.85 -10.41 -112.79
N ILE A 222 1.67 -11.36 -113.71
CA ILE A 222 1.99 -11.22 -115.15
C ILE A 222 0.73 -10.89 -115.99
N GLN A 223 -0.46 -10.78 -115.38
CA GLN A 223 -1.70 -10.57 -116.14
C GLN A 223 -1.75 -9.26 -116.97
N PRO A 224 -2.34 -9.31 -118.19
CA PRO A 224 -2.51 -8.14 -119.06
C PRO A 224 -3.48 -7.09 -118.48
N PRO A 225 -3.48 -5.83 -118.97
CA PRO A 225 -4.39 -4.78 -118.47
C PRO A 225 -5.86 -5.20 -118.58
N MET A 226 -6.69 -4.80 -117.61
CA MET A 226 -8.12 -5.15 -117.56
C MET A 226 -8.85 -4.77 -118.87
N GLY A 227 -9.68 -5.68 -119.38
CA GLY A 227 -10.41 -5.53 -120.65
C GLY A 227 -11.39 -4.34 -120.66
N ASN A 228 -11.59 -3.73 -121.83
CA ASN A 228 -12.45 -2.54 -122.00
C ASN A 228 -13.82 -2.86 -122.62
N SER A 229 -14.01 -4.06 -123.18
CA SER A 229 -15.31 -4.54 -123.68
C SER A 229 -16.01 -5.47 -122.68
N MET A 230 -17.34 -5.56 -122.75
CA MET A 230 -18.15 -6.47 -121.94
C MET A 230 -17.72 -7.94 -122.15
N GLU A 231 -17.44 -8.33 -123.40
CA GLU A 231 -16.93 -9.67 -123.73
C GLU A 231 -15.50 -9.92 -123.22
N GLU A 232 -14.65 -8.90 -123.15
CA GLU A 232 -13.28 -9.04 -122.64
C GLU A 232 -13.27 -9.23 -121.11
N LEU A 233 -14.13 -8.50 -120.39
CA LEU A 233 -14.32 -8.67 -118.95
C LEU A 233 -14.91 -10.04 -118.62
N GLN A 234 -15.85 -10.55 -119.42
CA GLN A 234 -16.40 -11.91 -119.25
C GLN A 234 -15.33 -13.00 -119.42
N ILE A 235 -14.46 -12.89 -120.42
CA ILE A 235 -13.36 -13.85 -120.64
C ILE A 235 -12.36 -13.81 -119.47
N GLN A 236 -12.00 -12.62 -118.98
CA GLN A 236 -11.08 -12.48 -117.83
C GLN A 236 -11.68 -12.99 -116.52
N ILE A 237 -13.00 -12.84 -116.33
CA ILE A 237 -13.72 -13.43 -115.18
C ILE A 237 -13.69 -14.96 -115.29
N GLU A 238 -13.91 -15.53 -116.48
CA GLU A 238 -13.88 -16.97 -116.71
C GLU A 238 -12.48 -17.57 -116.48
N GLU A 239 -11.40 -16.92 -116.97
CA GLU A 239 -10.02 -17.32 -116.66
C GLU A 239 -9.69 -17.21 -115.16
N CYS A 240 -10.17 -16.17 -114.47
CA CYS A 240 -10.02 -16.05 -113.02
C CYS A 240 -10.81 -17.14 -112.27
N GLN A 241 -12.00 -17.52 -112.75
CA GLN A 241 -12.80 -18.59 -112.16
C GLN A 241 -12.17 -19.97 -112.38
N ASP A 242 -11.58 -20.22 -113.54
CA ASP A 242 -10.90 -21.49 -113.83
C ASP A 242 -9.62 -21.65 -113.01
N THR A 243 -8.82 -20.58 -112.86
CA THR A 243 -7.63 -20.57 -112.00
C THR A 243 -7.97 -20.70 -110.52
N GLU A 244 -9.00 -19.98 -110.04
CA GLU A 244 -9.57 -20.13 -108.69
C GLU A 244 -10.05 -21.57 -108.45
N GLY A 245 -10.76 -22.16 -109.42
CA GLY A 245 -11.28 -23.52 -109.35
C GLY A 245 -10.19 -24.58 -109.31
N HIS A 246 -9.13 -24.42 -110.10
CA HIS A 246 -7.97 -25.33 -110.09
C HIS A 246 -7.23 -25.28 -108.75
N LEU A 247 -7.01 -24.09 -108.19
CA LEU A 247 -6.37 -23.92 -106.87
C LEU A 247 -7.21 -24.52 -105.74
N LEU A 248 -8.52 -24.27 -105.73
CA LEU A 248 -9.43 -24.75 -104.67
C LEU A 248 -9.73 -26.24 -104.74
N LYS A 249 -9.73 -26.87 -105.91
CA LYS A 249 -10.02 -28.32 -106.04
C LYS A 249 -8.78 -29.19 -105.86
N GLU A 250 -7.66 -28.83 -106.47
CA GLU A 250 -6.50 -29.72 -106.53
C GLU A 250 -5.43 -29.39 -105.49
N ALA A 251 -5.09 -28.12 -105.28
CA ALA A 251 -4.07 -27.73 -104.30
C ALA A 251 -4.61 -27.79 -102.85
N ARG A 252 -5.89 -27.51 -102.64
CA ARG A 252 -6.52 -27.61 -101.31
C ARG A 252 -6.55 -29.03 -100.75
N LEU A 253 -7.02 -30.01 -101.55
CA LEU A 253 -7.10 -31.40 -101.11
C LEU A 253 -5.71 -31.96 -100.79
N LYS A 254 -4.71 -31.67 -101.64
CA LYS A 254 -3.32 -32.10 -101.40
C LYS A 254 -2.71 -31.43 -100.15
N LEU A 255 -3.04 -30.16 -99.89
CA LEU A 255 -2.58 -29.46 -98.69
C LEU A 255 -3.28 -29.97 -97.42
N GLU A 256 -4.57 -30.32 -97.49
CA GLU A 256 -5.31 -30.97 -96.39
C GLU A 256 -4.77 -32.39 -96.11
N ASP A 257 -4.43 -33.16 -97.15
CA ASP A 257 -3.77 -34.47 -97.01
C ASP A 257 -2.40 -34.35 -96.32
N ILE A 258 -1.56 -33.39 -96.73
CA ILE A 258 -0.28 -33.12 -96.06
C ILE A 258 -0.44 -32.60 -94.64
N THR A 259 -1.48 -31.81 -94.39
CA THR A 259 -1.81 -31.36 -93.04
C THR A 259 -2.10 -32.55 -92.15
N PHE A 260 -2.90 -33.50 -92.64
CA PHE A 260 -3.21 -34.73 -91.94
C PHE A 260 -1.98 -35.62 -91.76
N ASP A 261 -1.17 -35.82 -92.81
CA ASP A 261 0.07 -36.59 -92.77
C ASP A 261 1.04 -36.03 -91.72
N ILE A 262 1.23 -34.70 -91.67
CA ILE A 262 2.10 -34.05 -90.68
C ILE A 262 1.51 -34.16 -89.26
N GLN A 263 0.20 -34.02 -89.10
CA GLN A 263 -0.48 -34.16 -87.81
C GLN A 263 -0.34 -35.60 -87.25
N CYS A 264 -0.52 -36.60 -88.11
CA CYS A 264 -0.29 -38.02 -87.78
C CYS A 264 1.19 -38.28 -87.49
N PHE A 265 2.10 -37.80 -88.34
CA PHE A 265 3.54 -37.99 -88.19
C PHE A 265 4.08 -37.40 -86.87
N ILE A 266 3.67 -36.17 -86.51
CA ILE A 266 4.05 -35.56 -85.22
C ILE A 266 3.50 -36.37 -84.05
N SER A 267 2.28 -36.90 -84.17
CA SER A 267 1.62 -37.67 -83.10
C SER A 267 2.28 -39.05 -82.88
N GLU A 268 2.64 -39.75 -83.95
CA GLU A 268 3.26 -41.08 -83.88
C GLU A 268 4.75 -41.03 -83.48
N HIS A 269 5.46 -39.93 -83.81
CA HIS A 269 6.89 -39.77 -83.55
C HIS A 269 7.23 -38.77 -82.43
N THR A 270 6.30 -38.50 -81.51
CA THR A 270 6.44 -37.55 -80.38
C THR A 270 7.68 -37.77 -79.49
N GLN A 271 8.20 -39.00 -79.41
CA GLN A 271 9.38 -39.33 -78.60
C GLN A 271 10.71 -39.19 -79.37
N PHE A 272 10.67 -38.94 -80.69
CA PHE A 272 11.86 -38.98 -81.56
C PHE A 272 12.11 -37.69 -82.33
N LEU A 273 11.10 -36.85 -82.53
CA LEU A 273 11.25 -35.50 -83.08
C LEU A 273 11.68 -34.54 -81.97
N SER A 274 12.70 -33.71 -82.23
CA SER A 274 13.02 -32.62 -81.31
C SER A 274 11.89 -31.57 -81.33
N PRO A 275 11.67 -30.85 -80.22
CA PRO A 275 10.69 -29.75 -80.20
C PRO A 275 10.94 -28.70 -81.30
N ALA A 276 12.20 -28.53 -81.75
CA ALA A 276 12.56 -27.65 -82.86
C ALA A 276 12.10 -28.19 -84.22
N GLU A 277 12.21 -29.50 -84.47
CA GLU A 277 11.81 -30.14 -85.73
C GLU A 277 10.27 -30.19 -85.88
N SER A 278 9.55 -30.53 -84.81
CA SER A 278 8.08 -30.48 -84.79
C SER A 278 7.57 -29.04 -84.92
N SER A 279 8.25 -28.08 -84.28
CA SER A 279 7.94 -26.66 -84.44
C SER A 279 8.19 -26.18 -85.87
N TYR A 280 9.29 -26.60 -86.51
CA TYR A 280 9.58 -26.25 -87.90
C TYR A 280 8.53 -26.78 -88.87
N LEU A 281 8.14 -28.05 -88.78
CA LEU A 281 7.10 -28.64 -89.63
C LEU A 281 5.75 -27.92 -89.48
N LEU A 282 5.30 -27.68 -88.23
CA LEU A 282 4.06 -26.94 -87.98
C LEU A 282 4.13 -25.49 -88.44
N LYS A 283 5.30 -24.85 -88.33
CA LYS A 283 5.51 -23.47 -88.76
C LYS A 283 5.58 -23.36 -90.29
N PHE A 284 6.19 -24.33 -90.98
CA PHE A 284 6.21 -24.36 -92.44
C PHE A 284 4.82 -24.67 -92.99
N LEU A 285 4.13 -25.68 -92.44
CA LEU A 285 2.75 -26.01 -92.77
C LEU A 285 1.81 -24.81 -92.56
N SER A 286 1.87 -24.14 -91.42
CA SER A 286 1.04 -22.95 -91.16
C SER A 286 1.39 -21.77 -92.07
N THR A 287 2.65 -21.66 -92.51
CA THR A 287 3.08 -20.63 -93.48
C THR A 287 2.55 -20.93 -94.88
N THR A 288 2.65 -22.18 -95.35
CA THR A 288 2.10 -22.61 -96.65
C THR A 288 0.57 -22.54 -96.67
N GLN A 289 -0.11 -22.96 -95.58
CA GLN A 289 -1.56 -22.78 -95.42
C GLN A 289 -2.00 -21.31 -95.41
N ARG A 290 -1.17 -20.41 -94.86
CA ARG A 290 -1.42 -18.96 -94.91
C ARG A 290 -1.21 -18.40 -96.31
N ALA A 291 -0.15 -18.81 -97.02
CA ALA A 291 0.09 -18.41 -98.40
C ALA A 291 -1.06 -18.86 -99.33
N PHE A 292 -1.56 -20.09 -99.16
CA PHE A 292 -2.72 -20.59 -99.88
C PHE A 292 -3.97 -19.75 -99.66
N ARG A 293 -4.28 -19.41 -98.39
CA ARG A 293 -5.42 -18.54 -98.06
C ARG A 293 -5.28 -17.17 -98.68
N ASN A 294 -4.10 -16.57 -98.59
CA ASN A 294 -3.85 -15.24 -99.16
C ASN A 294 -4.01 -15.22 -100.69
N GLU A 295 -3.53 -16.25 -101.40
CA GLU A 295 -3.64 -16.30 -102.86
C GLU A 295 -5.07 -16.57 -103.33
N THR A 296 -5.79 -17.45 -102.60
CA THR A 296 -7.22 -17.69 -102.83
C THR A 296 -8.04 -16.42 -102.59
N GLU A 297 -7.78 -15.70 -101.51
CA GLU A 297 -8.47 -14.43 -101.20
C GLU A 297 -8.16 -13.35 -102.25
N ARG A 298 -6.93 -13.33 -102.79
CA ARG A 298 -6.53 -12.42 -103.88
C ARG A 298 -7.26 -12.73 -105.19
N LEU A 299 -7.41 -13.99 -105.57
CA LEU A 299 -8.20 -14.41 -106.73
C LEU A 299 -9.68 -14.05 -106.58
N VAL A 300 -10.25 -14.32 -105.40
CA VAL A 300 -11.65 -13.98 -105.08
C VAL A 300 -11.88 -12.47 -105.14
N THR A 301 -10.94 -11.67 -104.61
CA THR A 301 -11.04 -10.19 -104.69
C THR A 301 -10.82 -9.66 -106.10
N GLN A 302 -9.91 -10.25 -106.89
CA GLN A 302 -9.73 -9.87 -108.30
C GLN A 302 -10.99 -10.17 -109.12
N ARG A 303 -11.56 -11.37 -108.97
CA ARG A 303 -12.83 -11.75 -109.60
C ARG A 303 -13.98 -10.84 -109.14
N SER A 304 -14.11 -10.59 -107.83
CA SER A 304 -15.14 -9.68 -107.32
C SER A 304 -14.98 -8.26 -107.87
N THR A 305 -13.75 -7.81 -108.13
CA THR A 305 -13.50 -6.51 -108.74
C THR A 305 -13.90 -6.50 -110.22
N LEU A 306 -13.61 -7.56 -110.97
CA LEU A 306 -14.06 -7.73 -112.34
C LEU A 306 -15.59 -7.86 -112.45
N ASP A 307 -16.23 -8.59 -111.52
CA ASP A 307 -17.70 -8.68 -111.42
C ASP A 307 -18.31 -7.29 -111.17
N VAL A 308 -17.74 -6.48 -110.28
CA VAL A 308 -18.19 -5.10 -110.03
C VAL A 308 -17.99 -4.21 -111.28
N LEU A 309 -16.92 -4.40 -112.05
CA LEU A 309 -16.69 -3.67 -113.30
C LEU A 309 -17.64 -4.09 -114.41
N LEU A 310 -17.94 -5.40 -114.54
CA LEU A 310 -18.95 -5.92 -115.46
C LEU A 310 -20.32 -5.33 -115.12
N ASP A 311 -20.70 -5.40 -113.84
CA ASP A 311 -21.99 -4.90 -113.33
C ASP A 311 -22.09 -3.37 -113.47
N THR A 312 -20.96 -2.66 -113.40
CA THR A 312 -20.88 -1.22 -113.69
C THR A 312 -21.01 -0.94 -115.18
N ARG A 313 -20.40 -1.74 -116.06
CA ARG A 313 -20.53 -1.59 -117.50
C ARG A 313 -21.95 -1.91 -117.98
N GLU A 314 -22.58 -2.93 -117.38
CA GLU A 314 -23.97 -3.32 -117.62
C GLU A 314 -24.93 -2.21 -117.16
N ARG A 315 -24.66 -1.58 -116.01
CA ARG A 315 -25.37 -0.36 -115.55
C ARG A 315 -25.19 0.83 -116.48
N GLU A 316 -23.99 1.10 -116.99
CA GLU A 316 -23.74 2.21 -117.94
C GLU A 316 -24.48 2.02 -119.28
N THR A 317 -24.57 0.78 -119.78
CA THR A 317 -25.38 0.46 -120.97
C THR A 317 -26.89 0.58 -120.70
N GLN A 318 -27.36 0.20 -119.50
CA GLN A 318 -28.77 0.30 -119.10
C GLN A 318 -29.20 1.75 -118.79
N GLU A 319 -28.29 2.59 -118.27
CA GLU A 319 -28.53 4.01 -117.93
C GLU A 319 -28.60 4.89 -119.20
N GLN A 320 -27.84 4.55 -120.25
CA GLN A 320 -27.96 5.17 -121.57
C GLN A 320 -29.29 4.84 -122.27
N GLU A 321 -29.90 3.69 -121.97
CA GLU A 321 -31.22 3.29 -122.48
C GLU A 321 -32.38 3.89 -121.67
N ASN A 322 -32.24 4.04 -120.35
CA ASN A 322 -33.26 4.62 -119.45
C ASN A 322 -33.36 6.16 -119.50
N ARG A 323 -32.30 6.88 -119.91
CA ARG A 323 -32.35 8.34 -120.15
C ARG A 323 -33.28 8.75 -121.29
N SER A 324 -33.79 7.80 -122.08
CA SER A 324 -34.74 8.06 -123.16
C SER A 324 -36.23 8.06 -122.74
N LYS A 325 -36.58 7.85 -121.44
CA LYS A 325 -37.98 7.52 -121.05
C LYS A 325 -38.63 8.19 -119.79
N LEU A 326 -38.04 9.14 -119.04
CA LEU A 326 -38.72 9.78 -117.86
C LEU A 326 -38.52 11.31 -117.72
N THR A 327 -39.54 12.02 -117.20
CA THR A 327 -39.63 13.50 -117.10
C THR A 327 -39.20 14.09 -115.74
N PRO A 328 -38.79 15.37 -115.68
CA PRO A 328 -38.06 15.97 -114.54
C PRO A 328 -38.82 16.09 -113.20
N GLU A 329 -40.15 15.99 -113.19
CA GLU A 329 -40.99 16.34 -112.03
C GLU A 329 -41.05 15.23 -110.96
N GLN A 330 -40.71 13.99 -111.33
CA GLN A 330 -40.70 12.85 -110.40
C GLN A 330 -39.39 12.74 -109.58
N ILE A 331 -38.32 13.41 -110.01
CA ILE A 331 -37.00 13.38 -109.35
C ILE A 331 -37.00 14.23 -108.07
N ALA A 332 -37.62 15.41 -108.09
CA ALA A 332 -37.61 16.35 -106.96
C ALA A 332 -38.38 15.85 -105.71
N ILE A 333 -39.41 15.02 -105.89
CA ILE A 333 -40.26 14.52 -104.78
C ILE A 333 -39.51 13.48 -103.93
N LEU A 334 -38.67 12.65 -104.55
CA LEU A 334 -37.94 11.60 -103.84
C LEU A 334 -36.78 12.17 -103.01
N GLU A 335 -36.10 13.21 -103.49
CA GLU A 335 -35.03 13.89 -102.75
C GLU A 335 -35.55 14.57 -101.47
N SER A 336 -36.75 15.19 -101.54
CA SER A 336 -37.36 15.84 -100.37
C SER A 336 -37.70 14.86 -99.24
N LYS A 337 -38.17 13.65 -99.56
CA LYS A 337 -38.57 12.66 -98.54
C LYS A 337 -37.37 11.98 -97.87
N LEU A 338 -36.25 11.83 -98.58
CA LEU A 338 -35.02 11.26 -98.02
C LEU A 338 -34.40 12.19 -96.96
N GLU A 339 -34.44 13.50 -97.21
CA GLU A 339 -33.86 14.49 -96.32
C GLU A 339 -34.68 14.69 -95.03
N GLU A 340 -36.01 14.56 -95.13
CA GLU A 340 -36.90 14.59 -93.96
C GLU A 340 -36.66 13.40 -93.01
N ALA A 341 -36.43 12.20 -93.56
CA ALA A 341 -36.16 11.00 -92.76
C ALA A 341 -34.81 11.07 -92.02
N LYS A 342 -33.76 11.61 -92.66
CA LYS A 342 -32.44 11.79 -92.01
C LYS A 342 -32.48 12.76 -90.83
N ASN A 343 -33.23 13.86 -90.96
CA ASN A 343 -33.37 14.85 -89.89
C ASN A 343 -34.12 14.30 -88.68
N LYS A 344 -35.14 13.45 -88.90
CA LYS A 344 -35.93 12.83 -87.83
C LYS A 344 -35.12 11.82 -87.00
N ALA A 345 -34.24 11.04 -87.64
CA ALA A 345 -33.36 10.09 -86.96
C ALA A 345 -32.30 10.79 -86.07
N ARG A 346 -31.73 11.91 -86.54
CA ARG A 346 -30.79 12.72 -85.74
C ARG A 346 -31.42 13.26 -84.45
N LEU A 347 -32.67 13.74 -84.53
CA LEU A 347 -33.36 14.35 -83.39
C LEU A 347 -33.67 13.33 -82.27
N ILE A 348 -34.03 12.10 -82.64
CA ILE A 348 -34.31 11.01 -81.68
C ILE A 348 -33.04 10.57 -80.96
N ASN A 349 -31.91 10.47 -81.68
CA ASN A 349 -30.63 10.09 -81.08
C ASN A 349 -30.11 11.17 -80.11
N GLN A 350 -30.30 12.45 -80.44
CA GLN A 350 -29.94 13.56 -79.55
C GLN A 350 -30.77 13.56 -78.25
N ARG A 351 -32.08 13.30 -78.34
CA ARG A 351 -32.97 13.20 -77.16
C ARG A 351 -32.65 11.99 -76.27
N ALA A 352 -32.26 10.85 -76.87
CA ALA A 352 -31.86 9.66 -76.12
C ALA A 352 -30.54 9.88 -75.35
N GLU A 353 -29.57 10.58 -75.94
CA GLU A 353 -28.29 10.89 -75.31
C GLU A 353 -28.43 11.88 -74.13
N GLU A 354 -29.27 12.91 -74.28
CA GLU A 354 -29.59 13.86 -73.19
C GLU A 354 -30.27 13.16 -72.01
N SER A 355 -31.23 12.27 -72.29
CA SER A 355 -31.92 11.48 -71.26
C SER A 355 -30.97 10.52 -70.51
N ARG A 356 -29.98 9.93 -71.21
CA ARG A 356 -28.95 9.07 -70.60
C ARG A 356 -28.03 9.86 -69.67
N LYS A 357 -27.60 11.05 -70.09
CA LYS A 357 -26.74 11.93 -69.30
C LYS A 357 -27.43 12.44 -68.02
N ASP A 358 -28.71 12.76 -68.10
CA ASP A 358 -29.50 13.15 -66.93
C ASP A 358 -29.70 11.97 -65.96
N LEU A 359 -29.96 10.77 -66.48
CA LEU A 359 -30.07 9.55 -65.66
C LEU A 359 -28.74 9.21 -64.98
N GLU A 360 -27.62 9.28 -65.69
CA GLU A 360 -26.28 9.03 -65.14
C GLU A 360 -25.93 10.04 -64.03
N LYS A 361 -26.30 11.32 -64.20
CA LYS A 361 -26.12 12.34 -63.16
C LYS A 361 -26.96 12.05 -61.91
N VAL A 362 -28.21 11.64 -62.07
CA VAL A 362 -29.10 11.27 -60.96
C VAL A 362 -28.59 10.02 -60.24
N VAL A 363 -28.21 8.97 -60.98
CA VAL A 363 -27.67 7.73 -60.43
C VAL A 363 -26.33 7.96 -59.72
N THR A 364 -25.43 8.77 -60.28
CA THR A 364 -24.15 9.12 -59.63
C THR A 364 -24.38 9.92 -58.34
N THR A 365 -25.36 10.82 -58.34
CA THR A 365 -25.73 11.59 -57.13
C THR A 365 -26.38 10.70 -56.07
N ALA A 366 -27.24 9.75 -56.47
CA ALA A 366 -27.87 8.79 -55.58
C ALA A 366 -26.86 7.79 -55.00
N ILE A 367 -25.93 7.27 -55.80
CA ILE A 367 -24.83 6.40 -55.33
C ILE A 367 -23.94 7.18 -54.35
N LYS A 368 -23.62 8.44 -54.65
CA LYS A 368 -22.84 9.28 -53.74
C LYS A 368 -23.57 9.49 -52.40
N GLN A 369 -24.86 9.84 -52.42
CA GLN A 369 -25.66 10.00 -51.20
C GLN A 369 -25.81 8.68 -50.41
N GLU A 370 -26.02 7.55 -51.08
CA GLU A 370 -26.14 6.25 -50.41
C GLU A 370 -24.79 5.78 -49.85
N SER A 371 -23.68 6.07 -50.52
CA SER A 371 -22.33 5.80 -50.01
C SER A 371 -21.96 6.68 -48.81
N GLU A 372 -22.35 7.95 -48.82
CA GLU A 372 -22.17 8.87 -47.70
C GLU A 372 -23.04 8.45 -46.50
N LYS A 373 -24.23 7.89 -46.74
CA LYS A 373 -25.12 7.32 -45.72
C LYS A 373 -24.58 6.03 -45.11
N ALA A 374 -24.09 5.10 -45.93
CA ALA A 374 -23.46 3.88 -45.44
C ALA A 374 -22.21 4.20 -44.57
N ALA A 375 -21.37 5.14 -45.02
CA ALA A 375 -20.20 5.59 -44.27
C ALA A 375 -20.54 6.37 -42.98
N ALA A 376 -21.76 6.92 -42.87
CA ALA A 376 -22.25 7.55 -41.63
C ALA A 376 -22.68 6.50 -40.60
N VAL A 377 -23.35 5.43 -41.04
CA VAL A 377 -23.79 4.32 -40.19
C VAL A 377 -22.60 3.55 -39.61
N GLU A 378 -21.57 3.28 -40.42
CA GLU A 378 -20.34 2.62 -39.96
C GLU A 378 -19.64 3.44 -38.87
N ARG A 379 -19.44 4.74 -39.10
CA ARG A 379 -18.86 5.65 -38.10
C ARG A 379 -19.73 5.80 -36.85
N LEU A 380 -21.05 5.78 -36.98
CA LEU A 380 -21.95 5.78 -35.84
C LEU A 380 -21.72 4.54 -34.97
N GLU A 381 -21.67 3.36 -35.57
CA GLU A 381 -21.47 2.10 -34.85
C GLU A 381 -20.07 2.04 -34.21
N GLU A 382 -19.03 2.52 -34.89
CA GLU A 382 -17.69 2.69 -34.30
C GLU A 382 -17.70 3.63 -33.10
N SER A 383 -18.33 4.81 -33.22
CA SER A 383 -18.41 5.79 -32.13
C SER A 383 -19.22 5.29 -30.94
N LYS A 384 -20.31 4.55 -31.20
CA LYS A 384 -21.16 3.92 -30.20
C LYS A 384 -20.38 2.84 -29.44
N ASN A 385 -19.72 1.92 -30.15
CA ASN A 385 -18.93 0.86 -29.54
C ASN A 385 -17.77 1.43 -28.70
N LYS A 386 -17.13 2.51 -29.16
CA LYS A 386 -16.07 3.17 -28.39
C LYS A 386 -16.60 3.84 -27.11
N ILE A 387 -17.77 4.48 -27.16
CA ILE A 387 -18.41 5.09 -25.98
C ILE A 387 -18.92 4.02 -25.00
N GLU A 388 -19.58 2.97 -25.50
CA GLU A 388 -20.08 1.85 -24.70
C GLU A 388 -18.92 1.09 -24.03
N GLY A 389 -17.81 0.88 -24.74
CA GLY A 389 -16.60 0.27 -24.16
C GLY A 389 -15.98 1.10 -23.03
N LEU A 390 -15.96 2.44 -23.16
CA LEU A 390 -15.49 3.32 -22.07
C LEU A 390 -16.46 3.36 -20.89
N LEU A 391 -17.78 3.29 -21.13
CA LEU A 391 -18.79 3.20 -20.06
C LEU A 391 -18.68 1.89 -19.26
N ASP A 392 -18.45 0.77 -19.95
CA ASP A 392 -18.20 -0.53 -19.32
C ASP A 392 -16.88 -0.55 -18.55
N TRP A 393 -15.84 0.09 -19.09
CA TRP A 393 -14.56 0.24 -18.41
C TRP A 393 -14.68 1.05 -17.11
N ILE A 394 -15.34 2.22 -17.11
CA ILE A 394 -15.58 3.01 -15.89
C ILE A 394 -16.38 2.19 -14.86
N SER A 395 -17.33 1.38 -15.31
CA SER A 395 -18.16 0.55 -14.44
C SER A 395 -17.38 -0.61 -13.79
N ASN A 396 -16.27 -1.04 -14.39
CA ASN A 396 -15.42 -2.13 -13.92
C ASN A 396 -14.09 -1.67 -13.29
N ILE A 397 -13.86 -0.35 -13.20
CA ILE A 397 -12.61 0.21 -12.71
C ILE A 397 -12.41 -0.13 -11.23
N GLY A 398 -11.30 -0.81 -10.92
CA GLY A 398 -10.98 -1.29 -9.56
C GLY A 398 -11.24 -2.77 -9.29
N ASN A 399 -11.99 -3.50 -10.13
CA ASN A 399 -12.25 -4.94 -9.93
C ASN A 399 -11.15 -5.85 -10.53
N ALA A 400 -10.32 -5.34 -11.44
CA ALA A 400 -9.36 -6.14 -12.21
C ALA A 400 -7.99 -6.34 -11.52
N ASN A 401 -7.65 -5.53 -10.50
CA ASN A 401 -6.29 -5.45 -9.96
C ASN A 401 -6.10 -6.14 -8.59
N GLU A 402 -7.05 -6.96 -8.14
CA GLU A 402 -6.94 -7.69 -6.86
C GLU A 402 -5.92 -8.87 -6.92
N SER A 403 -5.43 -9.24 -8.10
CA SER A 403 -4.53 -10.40 -8.28
C SER A 403 -3.05 -10.09 -8.50
N VAL A 404 -2.61 -8.82 -8.51
CA VAL A 404 -1.23 -8.47 -8.94
C VAL A 404 -0.29 -8.05 -7.79
N LEU A 405 -0.80 -7.79 -6.58
CA LEU A 405 0.05 -7.33 -5.47
C LEU A 405 0.61 -8.43 -4.56
N ASP A 406 0.13 -9.67 -4.66
CA ASP A 406 0.61 -10.79 -3.82
C ASP A 406 1.78 -11.58 -4.45
N GLU A 407 2.19 -11.33 -5.69
CA GLU A 407 3.23 -12.12 -6.40
C GLU A 407 4.60 -11.44 -6.55
N THR A 408 4.79 -10.22 -6.02
CA THR A 408 6.03 -9.45 -6.28
C THR A 408 7.16 -9.67 -5.26
N ASP A 409 7.15 -10.76 -4.48
CA ASP A 409 8.20 -11.04 -3.48
C ASP A 409 9.03 -12.31 -3.76
N HIS A 410 8.88 -12.93 -4.94
CA HIS A 410 9.57 -14.20 -5.24
C HIS A 410 10.42 -14.27 -6.51
N ILE A 411 10.59 -13.20 -7.29
CA ILE A 411 11.43 -13.25 -8.52
C ILE A 411 12.48 -12.13 -8.49
N SER A 412 13.50 -12.33 -7.67
CA SER A 412 14.78 -11.60 -7.80
C SER A 412 15.91 -12.48 -7.27
N LYS A 413 16.16 -13.58 -7.98
CA LYS A 413 17.40 -14.39 -7.94
C LYS A 413 17.36 -15.41 -9.08
N GLU A 414 17.85 -15.02 -10.26
CA GLU A 414 18.72 -15.84 -11.10
C GLU A 414 19.18 -15.07 -12.34
N ASN A 415 20.51 -14.91 -12.46
CA ASN A 415 21.32 -14.87 -13.69
C ASN A 415 20.92 -13.83 -14.77
N GLY A 416 21.60 -12.71 -14.99
CA GLY A 416 23.05 -12.48 -15.02
C GLY A 416 23.57 -12.51 -16.46
N ASN A 417 23.85 -11.36 -17.09
CA ASN A 417 25.19 -10.96 -17.57
C ASN A 417 25.17 -9.58 -18.28
N LEU A 418 26.21 -8.78 -18.02
CA LEU A 418 26.51 -7.45 -18.58
C LEU A 418 27.15 -7.53 -19.99
N PRO A 419 27.35 -6.40 -20.69
CA PRO A 419 28.66 -5.68 -20.66
C PRO A 419 28.50 -4.15 -20.45
N GLU A 420 29.27 -3.53 -19.52
CA GLU A 420 30.53 -2.74 -19.72
C GLU A 420 30.30 -1.41 -20.49
N GLU A 421 30.68 -0.20 -20.04
CA GLU A 421 31.89 0.39 -19.40
C GLU A 421 31.48 1.73 -18.74
N SER A 422 32.18 2.47 -17.86
CA SER A 422 33.44 2.42 -17.12
C SER A 422 33.41 3.52 -16.04
N SER A 423 34.13 3.36 -14.93
CA SER A 423 35.28 4.23 -14.55
C SER A 423 35.70 4.04 -13.08
N ALA A 424 36.77 3.26 -12.94
CA ALA A 424 37.86 3.28 -11.96
C ALA A 424 37.64 3.80 -10.52
N LYS A 425 37.88 2.91 -9.54
CA LYS A 425 38.50 3.29 -8.26
C LYS A 425 39.49 2.22 -7.81
N GLY A 426 40.69 2.68 -7.46
CA GLY A 426 41.88 1.87 -7.19
C GLY A 426 41.88 1.13 -5.85
N LEU A 427 42.74 0.11 -5.84
CA LEU A 427 43.05 -0.91 -4.84
C LEU A 427 43.80 -0.41 -3.60
N ILE A 428 43.83 -1.31 -2.61
CA ILE A 428 44.83 -1.70 -1.58
C ILE A 428 44.04 -1.90 -0.26
N GLY A 429 43.99 -3.05 0.43
CA GLY A 429 44.85 -4.23 0.48
C GLY A 429 45.31 -4.42 1.94
N GLU A 430 45.39 -5.68 2.40
CA GLU A 430 45.90 -6.19 3.71
C GLU A 430 44.88 -6.22 4.87
N ASP A 431 44.86 -7.17 5.80
CA ASP A 431 45.16 -8.61 5.93
C ASP A 431 44.87 -8.95 7.42
N ASP A 432 44.86 -10.24 7.77
CA ASP A 432 45.04 -10.84 9.12
C ASP A 432 43.86 -11.04 10.09
N ASP A 433 43.42 -12.31 10.11
CA ASP A 433 43.53 -13.28 11.22
C ASP A 433 42.85 -13.08 12.59
N ALA A 434 41.84 -13.93 12.78
CA ALA A 434 41.74 -15.03 13.77
C ALA A 434 41.86 -14.80 15.30
N ASN A 435 41.11 -15.67 16.01
CA ASN A 435 41.15 -16.02 17.44
C ASN A 435 40.19 -15.19 18.32
N GLY A 436 39.23 -15.72 19.08
CA GLY A 436 38.99 -17.06 19.62
C GLY A 436 38.69 -16.91 21.12
N ASN A 437 37.49 -17.28 21.61
CA ASN A 437 37.30 -18.25 22.69
C ASN A 437 35.83 -18.41 23.11
N ASP A 438 35.59 -19.64 23.53
CA ASP A 438 34.41 -20.30 24.07
C ASP A 438 34.05 -19.79 25.50
N LEU A 439 32.76 -19.66 25.84
CA LEU A 439 32.15 -20.24 27.06
C LEU A 439 30.66 -19.90 27.20
N GLN A 440 29.87 -20.92 27.51
CA GLN A 440 28.48 -20.85 27.95
C GLN A 440 28.30 -20.09 29.28
N THR A 441 27.27 -19.26 29.36
CA THR A 441 26.41 -19.19 30.56
C THR A 441 24.95 -19.00 30.13
N THR A 442 24.15 -19.99 30.47
CA THR A 442 22.69 -19.95 30.51
C THR A 442 22.23 -18.88 31.48
N GLU A 443 21.31 -18.01 31.09
CA GLU A 443 20.21 -17.60 31.96
C GLU A 443 19.09 -16.97 31.13
N LYS A 444 17.88 -17.30 31.57
CA LYS A 444 16.60 -17.07 30.90
C LYS A 444 16.39 -15.57 30.68
N ASP A 445 16.04 -15.20 29.46
CA ASP A 445 15.21 -14.01 29.28
C ASP A 445 13.91 -14.38 28.59
N PHE A 446 12.84 -13.85 29.16
CA PHE A 446 11.46 -14.18 28.87
C PHE A 446 11.16 -13.85 27.40
N GLY A 447 10.57 -14.83 26.71
CA GLY A 447 9.94 -14.61 25.42
C GLY A 447 8.87 -13.55 25.54
N ARG A 448 9.21 -12.32 25.14
CA ARG A 448 8.22 -11.36 24.68
C ARG A 448 7.95 -11.70 23.22
N GLU A 449 6.98 -12.59 23.04
CA GLU A 449 6.28 -12.72 21.77
C GLU A 449 5.74 -11.33 21.39
N THR A 450 6.47 -10.61 20.55
CA THR A 450 5.88 -9.52 19.78
C THR A 450 4.98 -10.18 18.76
N SER A 451 3.74 -10.45 19.19
CA SER A 451 2.66 -10.79 18.28
C SER A 451 2.59 -9.71 17.20
N GLY A 452 2.45 -10.16 15.95
CA GLY A 452 2.37 -9.28 14.80
C GLY A 452 1.23 -8.27 14.96
N LYS A 453 1.57 -7.06 15.38
CA LYS A 453 0.74 -5.88 15.16
C LYS A 453 1.07 -5.42 13.75
N SER A 454 0.22 -5.76 12.79
CA SER A 454 0.25 -5.08 11.49
C SER A 454 0.14 -3.59 11.77
N ASP A 455 1.19 -2.84 11.44
CA ASP A 455 1.23 -1.40 11.64
C ASP A 455 0.08 -0.78 10.84
N ALA A 456 -0.89 -0.16 11.53
CA ALA A 456 -2.03 0.48 10.90
C ALA A 456 -1.59 1.58 9.91
N SER A 457 -0.39 2.13 10.08
CA SER A 457 0.24 3.03 9.10
C SER A 457 0.48 2.32 7.76
N LEU A 458 1.00 1.09 7.78
CA LEU A 458 1.28 0.31 6.58
C LEU A 458 0.00 -0.08 5.83
N ASP A 459 -1.11 -0.29 6.54
CA ASP A 459 -2.41 -0.53 5.92
C ASP A 459 -2.94 0.73 5.22
N LEU A 460 -2.85 1.88 5.88
CA LEU A 460 -3.29 3.16 5.32
C LEU A 460 -2.44 3.59 4.12
N ASP A 461 -1.12 3.35 4.16
CA ASP A 461 -0.19 3.59 3.05
C ASP A 461 -0.52 2.73 1.82
N LYS A 462 -0.86 1.45 2.03
CA LYS A 462 -1.32 0.57 0.96
C LYS A 462 -2.65 1.03 0.38
N GLN A 463 -3.59 1.51 1.21
CA GLN A 463 -4.85 2.07 0.74
C GLN A 463 -4.63 3.34 -0.09
N TYR A 464 -3.73 4.24 0.33
CA TYR A 464 -3.37 5.44 -0.41
C TYR A 464 -2.82 5.11 -1.80
N GLU A 465 -1.85 4.19 -1.89
CA GLU A 465 -1.27 3.81 -3.18
C GLU A 465 -2.31 3.13 -4.10
N ARG A 466 -3.25 2.35 -3.55
CA ARG A 466 -4.36 1.79 -4.32
C ARG A 466 -5.28 2.88 -4.90
N VAL A 467 -5.68 3.85 -4.08
CA VAL A 467 -6.56 4.96 -4.52
C VAL A 467 -5.84 5.86 -5.53
N LYS A 468 -4.55 6.13 -5.32
CA LYS A 468 -3.69 6.87 -6.24
C LYS A 468 -3.51 6.17 -7.59
N ALA A 469 -3.30 4.85 -7.59
CA ALA A 469 -3.25 4.05 -8.82
C ALA A 469 -4.58 4.10 -9.59
N ARG A 470 -5.71 3.98 -8.89
CA ARG A 470 -7.06 4.13 -9.49
C ARG A 470 -7.25 5.52 -10.10
N HIS A 471 -6.85 6.58 -9.40
CA HIS A 471 -6.90 7.95 -9.93
C HIS A 471 -6.05 8.12 -11.20
N GLN A 472 -4.83 7.58 -11.21
CA GLN A 472 -3.94 7.58 -12.39
C GLN A 472 -4.54 6.80 -13.57
N GLU A 473 -5.17 5.66 -13.30
CA GLU A 473 -5.88 4.86 -14.30
C GLU A 473 -7.04 5.64 -14.92
N ILE A 474 -7.83 6.37 -14.12
CA ILE A 474 -8.88 7.30 -14.59
C ILE A 474 -8.28 8.37 -15.51
N LEU A 475 -7.21 9.05 -15.07
CA LEU A 475 -6.55 10.09 -15.87
C LEU A 475 -5.98 9.56 -17.19
N SER A 476 -5.50 8.32 -17.23
CA SER A 476 -4.94 7.71 -18.45
C SER A 476 -5.95 7.64 -19.60
N GLN A 477 -7.24 7.48 -19.28
CA GLN A 477 -8.33 7.42 -20.26
C GLN A 477 -8.88 8.79 -20.68
N GLN A 478 -8.36 9.90 -20.13
CA GLN A 478 -8.85 11.25 -20.43
C GLN A 478 -8.80 11.55 -21.94
N GLN A 479 -7.70 11.18 -22.61
CA GLN A 479 -7.52 11.44 -24.03
C GLN A 479 -8.47 10.60 -24.89
N ASP A 480 -8.68 9.33 -24.54
CA ASP A 480 -9.59 8.43 -25.26
C ASP A 480 -11.05 8.89 -25.12
N LEU A 481 -11.43 9.38 -23.95
CA LEU A 481 -12.74 9.99 -23.71
C LEU A 481 -12.93 11.27 -24.52
N ILE A 482 -11.93 12.15 -24.57
CA ILE A 482 -11.97 13.37 -25.39
C ILE A 482 -12.15 13.00 -26.88
N ILE A 483 -11.34 12.07 -27.40
CA ILE A 483 -11.42 11.65 -28.81
C ILE A 483 -12.77 10.99 -29.10
N ALA A 484 -13.24 10.07 -28.25
CA ALA A 484 -14.50 9.36 -28.46
C ALA A 484 -15.70 10.33 -28.44
N THR A 485 -15.74 11.25 -27.46
CA THR A 485 -16.82 12.23 -27.35
C THR A 485 -16.78 13.29 -28.47
N GLN A 486 -15.59 13.77 -28.88
CA GLN A 486 -15.45 14.69 -30.01
C GLN A 486 -15.80 14.04 -31.35
N SER A 487 -15.42 12.77 -31.56
CA SER A 487 -15.75 12.03 -32.78
C SER A 487 -17.25 11.80 -32.89
N ALA A 488 -17.89 11.37 -31.79
CA ALA A 488 -19.34 11.20 -31.74
C ALA A 488 -20.09 12.54 -31.89
N GLN A 489 -19.59 13.63 -31.30
CA GLN A 489 -20.16 14.97 -31.50
C GLN A 489 -20.00 15.46 -32.95
N ALA A 490 -18.84 15.24 -33.58
CA ALA A 490 -18.62 15.61 -34.97
C ALA A 490 -19.52 14.83 -35.94
N LEU A 491 -19.88 13.58 -35.61
CA LEU A 491 -20.88 12.80 -36.35
C LEU A 491 -22.28 13.39 -36.19
N LEU A 492 -22.66 13.77 -34.97
CA LEU A 492 -23.92 14.47 -34.70
C LEU A 492 -24.02 15.80 -35.46
N ASP A 493 -22.92 16.55 -35.59
CA ASP A 493 -22.90 17.88 -36.22
C ASP A 493 -22.84 17.82 -37.76
N LYS A 494 -22.00 16.94 -38.34
CA LYS A 494 -21.73 16.89 -39.79
C LYS A 494 -22.69 16.00 -40.57
N GLN A 495 -23.25 14.98 -39.94
CA GLN A 495 -24.10 13.97 -40.58
C GLN A 495 -25.49 13.92 -39.94
N ALA A 496 -25.91 15.04 -39.35
CA ALA A 496 -27.22 15.21 -38.74
C ALA A 496 -28.34 14.76 -39.71
N ASP A 497 -28.30 15.16 -40.97
CA ASP A 497 -29.42 14.92 -41.89
C ASP A 497 -29.56 13.45 -42.36
N VAL A 498 -28.57 12.60 -42.02
CA VAL A 498 -28.46 11.21 -42.45
C VAL A 498 -28.86 10.22 -41.34
N LEU A 499 -28.67 10.59 -40.08
CA LEU A 499 -28.98 9.78 -38.90
C LEU A 499 -30.45 9.91 -38.48
N SER A 500 -31.05 8.83 -37.99
CA SER A 500 -32.42 8.90 -37.45
C SER A 500 -32.45 9.74 -36.16
N PRO A 501 -33.60 10.39 -35.84
CA PRO A 501 -33.75 11.13 -34.60
C PRO A 501 -33.47 10.29 -33.33
N GLU A 502 -33.86 9.01 -33.33
CA GLU A 502 -33.66 8.08 -32.20
C GLU A 502 -32.18 7.75 -31.98
N GLU A 503 -31.42 7.53 -33.06
CA GLU A 503 -29.98 7.26 -33.00
C GLU A 503 -29.19 8.46 -32.47
N LYS A 504 -29.59 9.68 -32.86
CA LYS A 504 -28.99 10.92 -32.35
C LYS A 504 -29.23 11.10 -30.86
N GLU A 505 -30.49 10.91 -30.42
CA GLU A 505 -30.83 11.04 -29.00
C GLU A 505 -30.07 10.01 -28.16
N LYS A 506 -29.99 8.76 -28.62
CA LYS A 506 -29.25 7.70 -27.93
C LYS A 506 -27.75 8.00 -27.86
N LEU A 507 -27.12 8.38 -28.98
CA LEU A 507 -25.70 8.73 -29.00
C LEU A 507 -25.40 9.95 -28.12
N GLN A 508 -26.26 10.98 -28.16
CA GLN A 508 -26.15 12.16 -27.32
C GLN A 508 -26.30 11.82 -25.82
N LYS A 509 -27.24 10.94 -25.47
CA LYS A 509 -27.38 10.42 -24.09
C LYS A 509 -26.13 9.65 -23.65
N ASN A 510 -25.59 8.77 -24.50
CA ASN A 510 -24.39 8.00 -24.19
C ASN A 510 -23.15 8.92 -24.00
N ILE A 511 -23.02 9.99 -24.80
CA ILE A 511 -21.97 11.01 -24.61
C ILE A 511 -22.11 11.69 -23.25
N GLN A 512 -23.33 12.09 -22.86
CA GLN A 512 -23.57 12.76 -21.58
C GLN A 512 -23.37 11.82 -20.39
N ASP A 513 -23.83 10.57 -20.49
CA ASP A 513 -23.63 9.55 -19.46
C ASP A 513 -22.14 9.24 -19.28
N LEU A 514 -21.39 9.09 -20.38
CA LEU A 514 -19.94 8.86 -20.32
C LEU A 514 -19.20 10.03 -19.65
N LYS A 515 -19.52 11.27 -20.04
CA LYS A 515 -18.93 12.47 -19.42
C LYS A 515 -19.25 12.55 -17.93
N GLY A 516 -20.52 12.39 -17.57
CA GLY A 516 -20.99 12.47 -16.18
C GLY A 516 -20.39 11.38 -15.29
N ARG A 517 -20.34 10.13 -15.75
CA ARG A 517 -19.75 9.02 -14.99
C ARG A 517 -18.24 9.14 -14.84
N TYR A 518 -17.54 9.59 -15.88
CA TYR A 518 -16.10 9.85 -15.82
C TYR A 518 -15.78 10.94 -14.81
N GLU A 519 -16.47 12.08 -14.89
CA GLU A 519 -16.28 13.21 -13.98
C GLU A 519 -16.61 12.83 -12.53
N ALA A 520 -17.72 12.10 -12.30
CA ALA A 520 -18.07 11.59 -10.98
C ALA A 520 -17.03 10.61 -10.42
N SER A 521 -16.51 9.70 -11.25
CA SER A 521 -15.48 8.72 -10.85
C SER A 521 -14.14 9.39 -10.56
N LEU A 522 -13.74 10.37 -11.37
CA LEU A 522 -12.53 11.17 -11.16
C LEU A 522 -12.63 11.96 -9.85
N THR A 523 -13.73 12.68 -9.65
CA THR A 523 -13.99 13.46 -8.43
C THR A 523 -14.02 12.57 -7.20
N GLN A 524 -14.65 11.39 -7.29
CA GLN A 524 -14.68 10.42 -6.20
C GLN A 524 -13.26 9.92 -5.85
N ALA A 525 -12.46 9.52 -6.85
CA ALA A 525 -11.11 9.03 -6.61
C ALA A 525 -10.20 10.13 -6.03
N GLU A 526 -10.32 11.37 -6.51
CA GLU A 526 -9.62 12.54 -5.94
C GLU A 526 -10.02 12.82 -4.50
N GLN A 527 -11.32 12.75 -4.19
CA GLN A 527 -11.84 12.97 -2.84
C GLN A 527 -11.35 11.88 -1.88
N GLN A 528 -11.37 10.62 -2.30
CA GLN A 528 -10.83 9.50 -1.52
C GLN A 528 -9.33 9.67 -1.27
N MET A 529 -8.56 10.05 -2.29
CA MET A 529 -7.13 10.28 -2.16
C MET A 529 -6.83 11.38 -1.13
N LYS A 530 -7.57 12.50 -1.18
CA LYS A 530 -7.46 13.60 -0.21
C LYS A 530 -7.85 13.16 1.21
N GLN A 531 -8.89 12.35 1.35
CA GLN A 531 -9.34 11.79 2.63
C GLN A 531 -8.25 10.90 3.26
N VAL A 532 -7.72 9.92 2.53
CA VAL A 532 -6.64 9.05 3.04
C VAL A 532 -5.40 9.86 3.40
N GLN A 533 -5.01 10.81 2.55
CA GLN A 533 -3.86 11.69 2.82
C GLN A 533 -4.03 12.51 4.10
N CYS A 534 -5.22 13.08 4.33
CA CYS A 534 -5.50 13.86 5.54
C CYS A 534 -5.40 12.99 6.80
N VAL A 535 -5.92 11.76 6.77
CA VAL A 535 -5.78 10.80 7.88
C VAL A 535 -4.31 10.43 8.10
N GLN A 536 -3.54 10.18 7.04
CA GLN A 536 -2.10 9.87 7.15
C GLN A 536 -1.30 11.02 7.79
N GLU A 537 -1.55 12.26 7.36
CA GLU A 537 -0.84 13.44 7.89
C GLU A 537 -1.12 13.66 9.37
N GLU A 538 -2.39 13.54 9.80
CA GLU A 538 -2.75 13.67 11.21
C GLU A 538 -2.29 12.46 12.03
N LEU A 539 -2.36 11.24 11.48
CA LEU A 539 -1.83 10.03 12.13
C LEU A 539 -0.33 10.16 12.38
N LYS A 540 0.42 10.68 11.40
CA LYS A 540 1.85 10.91 11.54
C LYS A 540 2.17 11.93 12.64
N LYS A 541 1.46 13.06 12.69
CA LYS A 541 1.61 14.05 13.78
C LYS A 541 1.34 13.42 15.14
N PHE A 542 0.26 12.67 15.27
CA PHE A 542 -0.06 11.95 16.50
C PHE A 542 1.02 10.93 16.88
N GLN A 543 1.56 10.18 15.91
CA GLN A 543 2.64 9.24 16.16
C GLN A 543 3.90 9.94 16.68
N ASP A 544 4.30 11.05 16.04
CA ASP A 544 5.45 11.84 16.45
C ASP A 544 5.26 12.38 17.89
N ASP A 545 4.10 13.01 18.16
CA ASP A 545 3.74 13.51 19.50
C ASP A 545 3.73 12.40 20.56
N CYS A 546 3.19 11.22 20.21
CA CYS A 546 3.13 10.06 21.10
C CYS A 546 4.51 9.52 21.45
N VAL A 547 5.44 9.47 20.50
CA VAL A 547 6.76 8.88 20.71
C VAL A 547 7.53 9.66 21.78
N GLU A 548 7.48 10.99 21.74
CA GLU A 548 8.17 11.82 22.75
C GLU A 548 7.68 11.54 24.17
N PHE A 549 6.36 11.48 24.37
CA PHE A 549 5.78 11.21 25.68
C PHE A 549 5.95 9.77 26.15
N VAL A 550 5.89 8.80 25.23
CA VAL A 550 6.17 7.39 25.59
C VAL A 550 7.62 7.21 26.01
N ASN A 551 8.57 7.86 25.33
CA ASN A 551 9.97 7.84 25.75
C ASN A 551 10.17 8.47 27.13
N TRP A 552 9.48 9.58 27.42
CA TRP A 552 9.47 10.16 28.76
C TRP A 552 8.86 9.20 29.79
N LEU A 553 7.74 8.54 29.47
CA LEU A 553 7.14 7.54 30.35
C LEU A 553 8.11 6.40 30.66
N ASP A 554 8.82 5.87 29.66
CA ASP A 554 9.82 4.82 29.85
C ASP A 554 10.94 5.27 30.81
N GLN A 555 11.44 6.50 30.63
CA GLN A 555 12.48 7.06 31.50
C GLN A 555 11.96 7.32 32.93
N ALA A 556 10.75 7.84 33.07
CA ALA A 556 10.15 8.13 34.37
C ALA A 556 9.80 6.84 35.14
N GLU A 557 9.38 5.79 34.44
CA GLU A 557 9.17 4.45 35.00
C GLU A 557 10.51 3.82 35.46
N GLY A 558 11.63 4.08 34.78
CA GLY A 558 12.95 3.70 35.27
C GLY A 558 13.39 4.49 36.50
N GLU A 559 13.14 5.80 36.52
CA GLU A 559 13.51 6.66 37.64
C GLU A 559 12.75 6.30 38.93
N ILE A 560 11.46 5.98 38.84
CA ILE A 560 10.68 5.57 40.01
C ILE A 560 11.17 4.24 40.59
N GLU A 561 11.62 3.31 39.75
CA GLU A 561 12.23 2.05 40.18
C GLU A 561 13.56 2.31 40.91
N GLU A 562 14.41 3.19 40.35
CA GLU A 562 15.66 3.60 40.99
C GLU A 562 15.40 4.27 42.35
N LEU A 563 14.43 5.19 42.43
CA LEU A 563 14.06 5.86 43.67
C LEU A 563 13.51 4.87 44.70
N GLY A 564 12.76 3.86 44.26
CA GLY A 564 12.21 2.78 45.08
C GLY A 564 13.21 1.73 45.55
N ALA A 565 14.46 1.77 45.07
CA ALA A 565 15.47 0.80 45.48
C ALA A 565 15.80 0.88 46.99
N PRO A 566 15.90 -0.27 47.70
CA PRO A 566 16.23 -0.32 49.13
C PRO A 566 17.61 0.26 49.44
N VAL A 567 17.71 1.00 50.55
CA VAL A 567 18.98 1.61 51.01
C VAL A 567 19.14 1.54 52.52
N GLY A 568 20.40 1.56 52.98
CA GLY A 568 20.75 1.34 54.39
C GLY A 568 21.14 2.59 55.18
N SER A 569 20.96 3.80 54.65
CA SER A 569 21.37 5.02 55.36
C SER A 569 20.34 6.14 55.30
N LEU A 570 20.17 6.82 56.43
CA LEU A 570 19.25 7.95 56.58
C LEU A 570 19.51 9.09 55.59
N ASN A 571 20.79 9.41 55.34
CA ASN A 571 21.17 10.48 54.41
C ASN A 571 20.70 10.14 52.98
N ILE A 572 20.93 8.90 52.51
CA ILE A 572 20.51 8.48 51.17
C ILE A 572 18.98 8.44 51.07
N LEU A 573 18.26 7.97 52.11
CA LEU A 573 16.80 8.00 52.14
C LEU A 573 16.25 9.44 52.07
N SER A 574 16.89 10.37 52.79
CA SER A 574 16.55 11.80 52.77
C SER A 574 16.80 12.41 51.38
N ASP A 575 17.92 12.08 50.74
CA ASP A 575 18.24 12.52 49.38
C ASP A 575 17.24 11.96 48.35
N LYS A 576 16.88 10.67 48.45
CA LYS A 576 15.83 10.04 47.63
C LYS A 576 14.48 10.69 47.86
N LEU A 577 14.09 10.99 49.09
CA LEU A 577 12.85 11.70 49.40
C LEU A 577 12.84 13.11 48.77
N GLN A 578 13.98 13.80 48.78
CA GLN A 578 14.08 15.11 48.14
C GLN A 578 14.00 15.01 46.61
N ARG A 579 14.68 14.03 46.01
CA ARG A 579 14.61 13.78 44.56
C ARG A 579 13.22 13.35 44.12
N GLN A 580 12.53 12.55 44.92
CA GLN A 580 11.15 12.12 44.68
C GLN A 580 10.18 13.31 44.67
N LYS A 581 10.37 14.34 45.51
CA LYS A 581 9.53 15.55 45.44
C LYS A 581 9.67 16.26 44.09
N SER A 582 10.91 16.50 43.65
CA SER A 582 11.17 17.10 42.34
C SER A 582 10.65 16.23 41.20
N PHE A 583 10.79 14.91 41.29
CA PHE A 583 10.22 13.97 40.33
C PHE A 583 8.69 14.03 40.30
N SER A 584 8.03 14.15 41.45
CA SER A 584 6.57 14.26 41.51
C SER A 584 6.04 15.52 40.84
N GLU A 585 6.77 16.63 40.94
CA GLU A 585 6.45 17.88 40.22
C GLU A 585 6.58 17.68 38.71
N ASP A 586 7.62 17.00 38.24
CA ASP A 586 7.83 16.65 36.83
C ASP A 586 6.72 15.73 36.29
N VAL A 587 6.35 14.69 37.04
CA VAL A 587 5.24 13.81 36.67
C VAL A 587 3.93 14.61 36.56
N ILE A 588 3.70 15.58 37.44
CA ILE A 588 2.48 16.41 37.39
C ILE A 588 2.49 17.36 36.19
N SER A 589 3.63 17.92 35.78
CA SER A 589 3.69 18.81 34.61
C SER A 589 3.34 18.08 33.31
N HIS A 590 3.77 16.81 33.18
CA HIS A 590 3.49 15.98 32.00
C HIS A 590 2.02 15.55 31.86
N LYS A 591 1.16 15.90 32.82
CA LYS A 591 -0.30 15.83 32.65
C LYS A 591 -0.78 16.68 31.47
N GLY A 592 -0.08 17.78 31.18
CA GLY A 592 -0.33 18.63 30.01
C GLY A 592 -0.07 17.89 28.70
N ASP A 593 1.04 17.18 28.62
CA ASP A 593 1.45 16.43 27.43
C ASP A 593 0.51 15.27 27.14
N LEU A 594 0.04 14.56 28.19
CA LEU A 594 -1.00 13.55 28.02
C LEU A 594 -2.28 14.14 27.40
N ARG A 595 -2.68 15.35 27.81
CA ARG A 595 -3.84 16.04 27.21
C ARG A 595 -3.57 16.42 25.77
N PHE A 596 -2.38 16.92 25.46
CA PHE A 596 -1.98 17.29 24.11
C PHE A 596 -2.05 16.08 23.17
N ILE A 597 -1.47 14.96 23.57
CA ILE A 597 -1.51 13.70 22.82
C ILE A 597 -2.93 13.17 22.67
N THR A 598 -3.74 13.28 23.73
CA THR A 598 -5.17 12.91 23.66
C THR A 598 -5.91 13.76 22.62
N ILE A 599 -5.64 15.07 22.55
CA ILE A 599 -6.23 15.96 21.55
C ILE A 599 -5.73 15.60 20.15
N SER A 600 -4.43 15.36 19.98
CA SER A 600 -3.81 14.94 18.73
C SER A 600 -4.42 13.63 18.21
N GLY A 601 -4.56 12.61 19.07
CA GLY A 601 -5.20 11.36 18.72
C GLY A 601 -6.70 11.49 18.44
N GLN A 602 -7.42 12.33 19.19
CA GLN A 602 -8.82 12.63 18.90
C GLN A 602 -9.00 13.27 17.52
N LYS A 603 -8.07 14.16 17.11
CA LYS A 603 -8.10 14.77 15.77
C LYS A 603 -7.95 13.72 14.67
N VAL A 604 -7.10 12.71 14.86
CA VAL A 604 -7.02 11.56 13.94
C VAL A 604 -8.36 10.82 13.88
N LEU A 605 -8.98 10.56 15.03
CA LEU A 605 -10.29 9.89 15.09
C LEU A 605 -11.40 10.68 14.41
N ASP A 606 -11.41 12.01 14.55
CA ASP A 606 -12.41 12.88 13.93
C ASP A 606 -12.26 12.90 12.41
N VAL A 607 -11.03 13.03 11.90
CA VAL A 607 -10.74 12.98 10.45
C VAL A 607 -11.03 11.60 9.89
N ALA A 608 -10.61 10.54 10.57
CA ALA A 608 -10.87 9.15 10.17
C ALA A 608 -12.36 8.80 10.19
N GLY A 609 -13.11 9.32 11.17
CA GLY A 609 -14.55 9.15 11.29
C GLY A 609 -15.32 9.87 10.19
N ALA A 610 -14.89 11.07 9.81
CA ALA A 610 -15.47 11.81 8.68
C ALA A 610 -15.26 11.11 7.33
N CYS A 611 -14.23 10.27 7.20
CA CYS A 611 -14.00 9.47 5.99
C CYS A 611 -14.91 8.23 5.91
N GLY A 612 -15.50 7.80 7.03
CA GLY A 612 -16.38 6.61 7.10
C GLY A 612 -17.89 6.91 7.10
N LEU A 613 -18.26 8.18 6.95
CA LEU A 613 -19.64 8.67 7.01
C LEU A 613 -20.09 9.22 5.65
N ASP A 614 -20.22 8.36 4.64
CA ASP A 614 -20.95 8.70 3.41
C ASP A 614 -21.91 7.56 3.00
N ASP A 615 -23.18 7.97 2.87
CA ASP A 615 -24.39 7.35 2.29
C ASP A 615 -24.55 5.79 2.30
N PRO A 616 -25.45 5.22 3.13
CA PRO A 616 -25.83 3.80 3.07
C PRO A 616 -26.53 3.39 1.75
N ALA A 617 -26.81 4.32 0.82
CA ALA A 617 -27.37 4.03 -0.49
C ALA A 617 -26.33 3.68 -1.58
N ALA A 618 -25.02 3.89 -1.34
CA ALA A 618 -23.98 3.52 -2.30
C ALA A 618 -23.68 2.02 -2.24
N LYS A 619 -24.36 1.23 -3.10
CA LYS A 619 -24.19 -0.23 -3.26
C LYS A 619 -22.82 -0.67 -3.84
N ASN A 620 -21.72 -0.02 -3.50
CA ASN A 620 -20.37 -0.45 -3.90
C ASN A 620 -19.50 -0.63 -2.66
N ALA A 621 -19.54 -1.85 -2.09
CA ALA A 621 -18.83 -2.24 -0.87
C ALA A 621 -17.28 -2.22 -0.99
N GLN A 622 -16.71 -2.16 -2.20
CA GLN A 622 -15.26 -2.27 -2.45
C GLN A 622 -14.53 -0.91 -2.55
N LEU A 623 -15.24 0.22 -2.51
CA LEU A 623 -14.68 1.56 -2.75
C LEU A 623 -14.54 2.42 -1.48
N HIS A 624 -14.78 1.86 -0.30
CA HIS A 624 -14.75 2.59 0.97
C HIS A 624 -13.32 2.62 1.56
N VAL A 625 -12.86 3.78 2.02
CA VAL A 625 -11.59 3.89 2.77
C VAL A 625 -11.81 3.27 4.14
N ASP A 626 -11.15 2.16 4.45
CA ASP A 626 -11.26 1.54 5.77
C ASP A 626 -10.31 2.21 6.76
N THR A 627 -10.83 3.14 7.54
CA THR A 627 -10.08 3.83 8.60
C THR A 627 -10.24 3.16 9.98
N SER A 628 -10.97 2.04 10.07
CA SER A 628 -11.33 1.41 11.35
C SER A 628 -10.12 0.87 12.10
N GLY A 629 -9.17 0.24 11.39
CA GLY A 629 -7.91 -0.26 11.95
C GLY A 629 -7.04 0.88 12.53
N THR A 630 -6.96 2.00 11.82
CA THR A 630 -6.27 3.22 12.31
C THR A 630 -6.93 3.76 13.57
N CYS A 631 -8.26 3.84 13.60
CA CYS A 631 -9.00 4.31 14.76
C CYS A 631 -8.78 3.42 16.00
N ALA A 632 -8.76 2.10 15.81
CA ALA A 632 -8.48 1.15 16.88
C ALA A 632 -7.04 1.33 17.41
N ALA A 633 -6.05 1.41 16.52
CA ALA A 633 -4.65 1.57 16.90
C ALA A 633 -4.38 2.87 17.69
N VAL A 634 -5.01 3.99 17.28
CA VAL A 634 -4.91 5.27 17.98
C VAL A 634 -5.54 5.20 19.37
N LYS A 635 -6.74 4.60 19.49
CA LYS A 635 -7.41 4.41 20.79
C LYS A 635 -6.58 3.55 21.73
N ASP A 636 -6.08 2.41 21.26
CA ASP A 636 -5.24 1.51 22.06
C ASP A 636 -3.97 2.20 22.57
N LYS A 637 -3.32 3.02 21.72
CA LYS A 637 -2.15 3.81 22.12
C LYS A 637 -2.49 4.87 23.16
N LEU A 638 -3.60 5.61 22.98
CA LEU A 638 -4.08 6.60 23.95
C LEU A 638 -4.42 5.96 25.30
N ASP A 639 -5.17 4.86 25.29
CA ASP A 639 -5.57 4.14 26.49
C ASP A 639 -4.35 3.58 27.23
N SER A 640 -3.37 3.06 26.48
CA SER A 640 -2.09 2.59 27.03
C SER A 640 -1.32 3.73 27.69
N ALA A 641 -1.09 4.85 26.99
CA ALA A 641 -0.35 5.99 27.50
C ALA A 641 -1.05 6.62 28.74
N ALA A 642 -2.37 6.77 28.69
CA ALA A 642 -3.16 7.29 29.81
C ALA A 642 -3.10 6.36 31.04
N SER A 643 -3.17 5.04 30.82
CA SER A 643 -3.10 4.05 31.90
C SER A 643 -1.71 4.01 32.54
N ARG A 644 -0.63 4.03 31.73
CA ARG A 644 0.76 4.09 32.20
C ARG A 644 1.01 5.35 33.02
N TYR A 645 0.65 6.53 32.50
CA TYR A 645 0.77 7.79 33.23
C TYR A 645 0.01 7.75 34.57
N LYS A 646 -1.22 7.23 34.58
CA LYS A 646 -2.03 7.13 35.80
C LYS A 646 -1.38 6.19 36.83
N MET A 647 -0.83 5.08 36.37
CA MET A 647 -0.09 4.13 37.23
C MET A 647 1.15 4.80 37.81
N LEU A 648 2.00 5.37 36.94
CA LEU A 648 3.22 6.09 37.32
C LEU A 648 2.92 7.20 38.35
N HIS A 649 1.91 8.03 38.11
CA HIS A 649 1.51 9.08 39.04
C HIS A 649 1.03 8.52 40.39
N SER A 650 0.28 7.41 40.40
CA SER A 650 -0.14 6.75 41.64
C SER A 650 1.06 6.17 42.40
N GLN A 651 1.94 5.47 41.70
CA GLN A 651 3.15 4.89 42.26
C GLN A 651 4.09 5.98 42.80
N CYS A 652 4.26 7.09 42.07
CA CYS A 652 5.12 8.20 42.49
C CYS A 652 4.63 8.82 43.80
N ASN A 653 3.31 9.02 43.93
CA ASN A 653 2.71 9.50 45.17
C ASN A 653 2.85 8.50 46.32
N GLN A 654 2.64 7.20 46.05
CA GLN A 654 2.80 6.15 47.06
C GLN A 654 4.25 6.07 47.54
N LEU A 655 5.21 6.07 46.62
CA LEU A 655 6.64 6.07 46.93
C LEU A 655 7.03 7.30 47.75
N GLY A 656 6.53 8.48 47.41
CA GLY A 656 6.77 9.70 48.19
C GLY A 656 6.26 9.61 49.62
N ASN A 657 5.06 9.07 49.81
CA ASN A 657 4.49 8.85 51.14
C ASN A 657 5.32 7.82 51.93
N ASN A 658 5.68 6.71 51.31
CA ASN A 658 6.48 5.64 51.93
C ASN A 658 7.88 6.14 52.33
N LEU A 659 8.60 6.80 51.40
CA LEU A 659 9.90 7.42 51.68
C LEU A 659 9.80 8.42 52.83
N LYS A 660 8.75 9.26 52.83
CA LYS A 660 8.54 10.23 53.90
C LYS A 660 8.33 9.55 55.25
N ASP A 661 7.48 8.54 55.31
CA ASP A 661 7.20 7.79 56.54
C ASP A 661 8.45 7.07 57.06
N VAL A 662 9.19 6.38 56.19
CA VAL A 662 10.46 5.70 56.53
C VAL A 662 11.48 6.72 57.05
N VAL A 663 11.68 7.85 56.37
CA VAL A 663 12.61 8.90 56.82
C VAL A 663 12.18 9.48 58.17
N ASP A 664 10.89 9.78 58.36
CA ASP A 664 10.37 10.34 59.61
C ASP A 664 10.52 9.33 60.78
N LYS A 665 10.33 8.03 60.53
CA LYS A 665 10.57 6.96 61.52
C LYS A 665 12.04 6.72 61.79
N TYR A 666 12.89 6.74 60.76
CA TYR A 666 14.33 6.56 60.90
C TYR A 666 14.95 7.70 61.71
N ASN A 667 14.57 8.95 61.45
CA ASN A 667 15.00 10.08 62.28
C ASN A 667 14.65 9.89 63.76
N LYS A 668 13.43 9.43 64.07
CA LYS A 668 13.02 9.16 65.47
C LYS A 668 13.85 8.05 66.11
N TYR A 669 14.14 6.99 65.36
CA TYR A 669 15.02 5.91 65.80
C TYR A 669 16.44 6.43 66.06
N ASP A 670 17.01 7.20 65.13
CA ASP A 670 18.36 7.75 65.20
C ASP A 670 18.54 8.73 66.36
N ASP A 671 17.56 9.63 66.57
CA ASP A 671 17.51 10.55 67.71
C ASP A 671 17.45 9.78 69.04
N ALA A 672 16.58 8.76 69.12
CA ALA A 672 16.40 7.95 70.32
C ALA A 672 17.64 7.10 70.64
N SER A 673 18.21 6.43 69.64
CA SER A 673 19.40 5.57 69.79
C SER A 673 20.62 6.41 70.17
N THR A 674 20.86 7.53 69.49
CA THR A 674 21.96 8.46 69.79
C THR A 674 21.83 9.05 71.19
N GLY A 675 20.62 9.47 71.57
CA GLY A 675 20.33 9.99 72.91
C GLY A 675 20.60 8.97 74.01
N LEU A 676 20.11 7.74 73.84
CA LEU A 676 20.29 6.64 74.79
C LEU A 676 21.74 6.19 74.89
N LEU A 677 22.47 6.05 73.77
CA LEU A 677 23.89 5.70 73.76
C LEU A 677 24.73 6.73 74.52
N LYS A 678 24.45 8.03 74.31
CA LYS A 678 25.13 9.11 75.03
C LYS A 678 24.89 9.02 76.54
N TRP A 679 23.65 8.77 76.96
CA TRP A 679 23.30 8.60 78.37
C TRP A 679 23.92 7.33 78.98
N LEU A 680 23.86 6.20 78.27
CA LEU A 680 24.46 4.92 78.68
C LEU A 680 25.96 5.08 78.92
N ASN A 681 26.70 5.66 77.96
CA ASN A 681 28.14 5.90 78.11
C ASN A 681 28.48 6.69 79.38
N GLY A 682 27.71 7.73 79.71
CA GLY A 682 27.91 8.51 80.92
C GLY A 682 27.55 7.75 82.20
N SER A 683 26.46 6.97 82.16
CA SER A 683 25.95 6.23 83.31
C SER A 683 26.79 4.99 83.63
N GLU A 684 27.30 4.31 82.61
CA GLU A 684 28.25 3.19 82.75
C GLU A 684 29.56 3.66 83.35
N GLU A 685 30.06 4.83 82.96
CA GLU A 685 31.28 5.42 83.54
C GLU A 685 31.08 5.78 85.01
N GLU A 686 29.94 6.39 85.37
CA GLU A 686 29.61 6.68 86.77
C GLU A 686 29.42 5.40 87.58
N ALA A 687 28.75 4.38 87.05
CA ALA A 687 28.64 3.08 87.70
C ALA A 687 30.01 2.42 87.89
N ARG A 688 30.88 2.45 86.88
CA ARG A 688 32.24 1.91 86.97
C ARG A 688 33.03 2.60 88.08
N LYS A 689 32.90 3.91 88.22
CA LYS A 689 33.49 4.68 89.31
C LYS A 689 32.95 4.21 90.67
N GLN A 690 31.63 4.13 90.84
CA GLN A 690 31.00 3.63 92.09
C GLN A 690 31.39 2.18 92.42
N GLN A 691 31.56 1.32 91.42
CA GLN A 691 31.98 -0.08 91.61
C GLN A 691 33.47 -0.18 92.00
N SER A 692 34.32 0.70 91.48
CA SER A 692 35.74 0.76 91.86
C SER A 692 35.97 1.39 93.23
N GLU A 693 35.04 2.24 93.69
CA GLU A 693 35.12 2.88 94.99
C GLU A 693 34.87 1.84 96.11
N PRO A 694 35.78 1.72 97.09
CA PRO A 694 35.59 0.83 98.23
C PRO A 694 34.30 1.17 99.00
N ILE A 695 33.63 0.13 99.52
CA ILE A 695 32.50 0.31 100.43
C ILE A 695 33.05 0.87 101.75
N ALA A 696 32.66 2.10 102.08
CA ALA A 696 33.05 2.73 103.35
C ALA A 696 32.50 1.94 104.54
N ALA A 697 33.09 2.10 105.72
CA ALA A 697 32.59 1.45 106.94
C ALA A 697 32.10 2.40 108.02
N ASP A 698 32.18 3.71 107.81
CA ASP A 698 31.43 4.68 108.61
C ASP A 698 30.00 4.86 108.02
N PRO A 699 28.95 4.90 108.87
CA PRO A 699 27.58 5.03 108.39
C PRO A 699 27.30 6.30 107.59
N GLN A 700 28.00 7.41 107.84
CA GLN A 700 27.76 8.68 107.16
C GLN A 700 28.21 8.61 105.70
N THR A 701 29.39 8.07 105.44
CA THR A 701 29.90 7.87 104.07
C THR A 701 29.15 6.74 103.36
N LEU A 702 28.78 5.66 104.05
CA LEU A 702 27.89 4.63 103.49
C LEU A 702 26.53 5.20 103.07
N GLN A 703 25.94 6.07 103.89
CA GLN A 703 24.70 6.75 103.57
C GLN A 703 24.86 7.61 102.31
N LYS A 704 25.98 8.36 102.20
CA LYS A 704 26.30 9.14 101.00
C LYS A 704 26.45 8.27 99.75
N GLN A 705 27.27 7.21 99.81
CA GLN A 705 27.43 6.26 98.70
C GLN A 705 26.08 5.63 98.29
N LEU A 706 25.24 5.29 99.27
CA LEU A 706 23.90 4.75 99.03
C LEU A 706 22.98 5.75 98.34
N GLU A 707 23.02 7.02 98.73
CA GLU A 707 22.25 8.09 98.10
C GLU A 707 22.69 8.34 96.65
N GLU A 708 23.99 8.34 96.37
CA GLU A 708 24.55 8.48 95.02
C GLU A 708 24.19 7.28 94.13
N THR A 709 24.29 6.04 94.62
CA THR A 709 23.86 4.84 93.88
C THR A 709 22.34 4.83 93.67
N LYS A 710 21.53 5.26 94.65
CA LYS A 710 20.07 5.39 94.49
C LYS A 710 19.70 6.45 93.46
N ALA A 711 20.45 7.55 93.39
CA ALA A 711 20.24 8.57 92.37
C ALA A 711 20.50 8.00 90.97
N LEU A 712 21.56 7.21 90.78
CA LEU A 712 21.82 6.51 89.52
C LEU A 712 20.74 5.47 89.21
N GLN A 713 20.34 4.66 90.20
CA GLN A 713 19.23 3.69 90.05
C GLN A 713 17.92 4.37 89.63
N GLY A 714 17.61 5.53 90.22
CA GLY A 714 16.46 6.35 89.85
C GLY A 714 16.54 6.84 88.40
N GLN A 715 17.71 7.31 87.96
CA GLN A 715 17.92 7.69 86.55
C GLN A 715 17.68 6.52 85.61
N MET A 716 18.15 5.31 85.95
CA MET A 716 17.91 4.12 85.15
C MET A 716 16.42 3.81 85.01
N THR A 717 15.70 3.75 86.14
CA THR A 717 14.24 3.53 86.11
C THR A 717 13.49 4.59 85.30
N GLY A 718 13.98 5.83 85.29
CA GLY A 718 13.44 6.91 84.46
C GLY A 718 13.65 6.71 82.96
N HIS A 719 14.70 6.00 82.55
CA HIS A 719 15.02 5.73 81.14
C HIS A 719 14.40 4.42 80.60
N GLN A 720 13.77 3.59 81.44
CA GLN A 720 13.09 2.37 80.99
C GLN A 720 12.09 2.65 79.86
N ILE A 721 11.29 3.71 80.00
CA ILE A 721 10.31 4.10 78.98
C ILE A 721 10.98 4.50 77.67
N ALA A 722 12.17 5.11 77.74
CA ALA A 722 12.94 5.48 76.54
C ALA A 722 13.47 4.24 75.82
N ILE A 723 13.95 3.22 76.54
CA ILE A 723 14.35 1.92 75.98
C ILE A 723 13.16 1.23 75.29
N ASP A 724 12.01 1.18 75.97
CA ASP A 724 10.79 0.59 75.39
C ASP A 724 10.32 1.37 74.15
N THR A 725 10.50 2.70 74.16
CA THR A 725 10.19 3.56 73.02
C THR A 725 11.13 3.28 71.86
N LEU A 726 12.44 3.15 72.11
CA LEU A 726 13.43 2.80 71.09
C LEU A 726 13.06 1.48 70.38
N ARG A 727 12.74 0.43 71.15
CA ARG A 727 12.31 -0.88 70.62
C ARG A 727 11.10 -0.72 69.69
N LYS A 728 10.07 0.02 70.13
CA LYS A 728 8.86 0.26 69.32
C LYS A 728 9.15 1.08 68.07
N THR A 729 10.01 2.10 68.16
CA THR A 729 10.35 2.92 66.99
C THR A 729 11.17 2.13 65.97
N ALA A 730 12.07 1.25 66.41
CA ALA A 730 12.84 0.38 65.52
C ALA A 730 11.95 -0.68 64.86
N GLU A 731 11.09 -1.35 65.62
CA GLU A 731 10.12 -2.32 65.07
C GLU A 731 9.19 -1.64 64.05
N SER A 732 8.67 -0.45 64.38
CA SER A 732 7.83 0.34 63.46
C SER A 732 8.58 0.80 62.22
N LEU A 733 9.90 0.99 62.29
CA LEU A 733 10.74 1.36 61.15
C LEU A 733 10.98 0.16 60.24
N ILE A 734 11.39 -0.97 60.82
CA ILE A 734 11.68 -2.23 60.10
C ILE A 734 10.42 -2.77 59.40
N THR A 735 9.24 -2.58 60.00
CA THR A 735 7.95 -3.01 59.44
C THR A 735 7.30 -1.99 58.50
N SER A 736 8.03 -0.96 58.07
CA SER A 736 7.48 0.06 57.16
C SER A 736 7.22 -0.49 55.76
N ASP A 737 6.16 0.01 55.12
CA ASP A 737 5.76 -0.41 53.79
C ASP A 737 6.74 0.05 52.70
N GLY A 738 6.89 -0.77 51.65
CA GLY A 738 7.62 -0.41 50.44
C GLY A 738 9.05 -0.94 50.33
N ASP A 739 9.51 -1.77 51.27
CA ASP A 739 10.82 -2.45 51.23
C ASP A 739 12.00 -1.50 50.93
N LEU A 740 11.98 -0.31 51.55
CA LEU A 740 12.95 0.76 51.27
C LEU A 740 14.24 0.65 52.10
N LEU A 741 14.30 -0.29 53.04
CA LEU A 741 15.38 -0.44 54.02
C LEU A 741 16.20 -1.71 53.76
N SER A 742 17.50 -1.54 53.55
CA SER A 742 18.42 -2.69 53.40
C SER A 742 19.16 -3.07 54.69
N ASN A 743 19.08 -2.24 55.74
CA ASN A 743 19.86 -2.37 56.98
C ASN A 743 19.02 -2.74 58.22
N SER A 744 17.90 -3.43 58.02
CA SER A 744 16.99 -3.83 59.10
C SER A 744 17.67 -4.66 60.21
N ASP A 745 18.59 -5.56 59.83
CA ASP A 745 19.34 -6.39 60.79
C ASP A 745 20.31 -5.54 61.64
N GLU A 746 21.00 -4.58 61.03
CA GLU A 746 21.93 -3.67 61.73
C GLU A 746 21.19 -2.76 62.72
N ILE A 747 19.99 -2.29 62.34
CA ILE A 747 19.11 -1.51 63.21
C ILE A 747 18.72 -2.35 64.43
N GLN A 748 18.33 -3.60 64.22
CA GLN A 748 17.93 -4.51 65.29
C GLN A 748 19.10 -4.86 66.21
N GLU A 749 20.29 -5.14 65.66
CA GLU A 749 21.51 -5.40 66.41
C GLU A 749 21.86 -4.20 67.33
N THR A 750 21.74 -2.98 66.81
CA THR A 750 21.98 -1.77 67.60
C THR A 750 20.98 -1.62 68.75
N VAL A 751 19.70 -1.96 68.54
CA VAL A 751 18.69 -1.94 69.61
C VAL A 751 19.02 -2.98 70.67
N ASP A 752 19.39 -4.19 70.25
CA ASP A 752 19.71 -5.29 71.16
C ASP A 752 20.95 -4.98 72.01
N ASP A 753 22.00 -4.37 71.43
CA ASP A 753 23.18 -3.89 72.18
C ASP A 753 22.79 -2.85 73.24
N ILE A 754 21.99 -1.85 72.86
CA ILE A 754 21.54 -0.80 73.79
C ILE A 754 20.72 -1.39 74.95
N VAL A 755 19.82 -2.34 74.66
CA VAL A 755 19.00 -3.03 75.68
C VAL A 755 19.88 -3.87 76.60
N GLU A 756 20.80 -4.66 76.05
CA GLU A 756 21.70 -5.50 76.85
C GLU A 756 22.58 -4.64 77.78
N ARG A 757 23.14 -3.54 77.26
CA ARG A 757 23.94 -2.60 78.06
C ARG A 757 23.15 -1.97 79.19
N TYR A 758 21.91 -1.54 78.91
CA TYR A 758 21.00 -1.02 79.94
C TYR A 758 20.72 -2.07 81.04
N ASP A 759 20.39 -3.31 80.66
CA ASP A 759 20.08 -4.37 81.61
C ASP A 759 21.30 -4.74 82.48
N ASN A 760 22.48 -4.82 81.87
CA ASN A 760 23.74 -5.06 82.57
C ASN A 760 24.07 -3.94 83.57
N LEU A 761 23.89 -2.68 83.17
CA LEU A 761 24.06 -1.53 84.04
C LEU A 761 23.03 -1.55 85.19
N SER A 762 21.77 -1.91 84.91
CA SER A 762 20.67 -1.94 85.89
C SER A 762 20.94 -2.97 86.99
N LYS A 763 21.41 -4.14 86.57
CA LYS A 763 21.86 -5.20 87.46
C LYS A 763 23.06 -4.74 88.30
N SER A 764 24.10 -4.19 87.66
CA SER A 764 25.32 -3.70 88.33
C SER A 764 25.02 -2.67 89.43
N VAL A 765 24.15 -1.69 89.13
CA VAL A 765 23.72 -0.64 90.09
C VAL A 765 22.85 -1.22 91.20
N SER A 766 21.94 -2.13 90.88
CA SER A 766 21.07 -2.79 91.87
C SER A 766 21.87 -3.64 92.85
N ASP A 767 22.83 -4.43 92.35
CA ASP A 767 23.74 -5.23 93.17
C ASP A 767 24.58 -4.36 94.11
N ARG A 768 25.06 -3.20 93.62
CA ARG A 768 25.82 -2.22 94.43
C ARG A 768 24.96 -1.59 95.52
N ASN A 769 23.72 -1.22 95.18
CA ASN A 769 22.74 -0.68 96.12
C ASN A 769 22.38 -1.69 97.22
N GLU A 770 22.13 -2.96 96.87
CA GLU A 770 21.84 -4.02 97.85
C GLU A 770 23.03 -4.21 98.82
N LYS A 771 24.26 -4.31 98.28
CA LYS A 771 25.48 -4.41 99.09
C LYS A 771 25.64 -3.23 100.05
N LEU A 772 25.38 -2.00 99.59
CA LEU A 772 25.42 -0.80 100.44
C LEU A 772 24.37 -0.84 101.54
N GLN A 773 23.11 -1.19 101.23
CA GLN A 773 22.04 -1.27 102.23
C GLN A 773 22.32 -2.31 103.31
N ILE A 774 22.78 -3.50 102.91
CA ILE A 774 23.17 -4.57 103.84
C ILE A 774 24.31 -4.09 104.74
N THR A 775 25.34 -3.47 104.15
CA THR A 775 26.53 -3.00 104.89
C THR A 775 26.18 -1.86 105.85
N LEU A 776 25.35 -0.90 105.43
CA LEU A 776 24.87 0.21 106.26
C LEU A 776 24.09 -0.28 107.47
N THR A 777 23.09 -1.14 107.26
CA THR A 777 22.26 -1.72 108.34
C THR A 777 23.13 -2.44 109.37
N ARG A 778 24.13 -3.17 108.87
CA ARG A 778 25.07 -3.90 109.69
C ARG A 778 26.01 -2.98 110.46
N SER A 779 26.53 -1.94 109.84
CA SER A 779 27.39 -0.92 110.47
C SER A 779 26.65 -0.24 111.61
N MET A 780 25.40 0.19 111.38
CA MET A 780 24.55 0.79 112.41
C MET A 780 24.33 -0.18 113.59
N SER A 781 23.98 -1.45 113.32
CA SER A 781 23.79 -2.43 114.39
C SER A 781 25.06 -2.68 115.24
N VAL A 782 26.24 -2.64 114.62
CA VAL A 782 27.52 -2.77 115.33
C VAL A 782 27.81 -1.52 116.15
N GLN A 783 27.62 -0.33 115.59
CA GLN A 783 27.85 0.94 116.32
C GLN A 783 26.90 1.10 117.50
N ASP A 784 25.59 0.96 117.28
CA ASP A 784 24.57 1.09 118.33
C ASP A 784 24.83 0.09 119.48
N GLY A 785 25.19 -1.14 119.13
CA GLY A 785 25.49 -2.17 120.10
C GLY A 785 26.79 -1.95 120.87
N LEU A 786 27.84 -1.44 120.20
CA LEU A 786 29.09 -1.06 120.88
C LEU A 786 28.86 0.15 121.79
N ASP A 787 28.10 1.14 121.37
CA ASP A 787 27.82 2.35 122.15
C ASP A 787 26.93 2.03 123.37
N GLU A 788 25.93 1.15 123.22
CA GLU A 788 25.14 0.63 124.35
C GLU A 788 26.01 -0.09 125.38
N MET A 789 26.87 -1.01 124.94
CA MET A 789 27.73 -1.78 125.84
C MET A 789 28.81 -0.92 126.49
N MET A 790 29.35 0.08 125.78
CA MET A 790 30.30 1.02 126.34
C MET A 790 29.65 1.90 127.42
N GLY A 791 28.43 2.38 127.20
CA GLY A 791 27.67 3.13 128.21
C GLY A 791 27.32 2.29 129.44
N TRP A 792 26.92 1.03 129.25
CA TRP A 792 26.72 0.10 130.37
C TRP A 792 28.03 -0.15 131.15
N MET A 793 29.14 -0.36 130.46
CA MET A 793 30.46 -0.55 131.08
C MET A 793 30.91 0.66 131.91
N GLU A 794 30.59 1.88 131.48
CA GLU A 794 30.84 3.09 132.28
C GLU A 794 30.09 3.05 133.63
N GLY A 795 28.85 2.58 133.63
CA GLY A 795 28.05 2.38 134.84
C GLY A 795 28.64 1.30 135.76
N VAL A 796 29.02 0.14 135.20
CA VAL A 796 29.66 -0.94 135.97
C VAL A 796 30.96 -0.46 136.60
N GLU A 797 31.82 0.21 135.83
CA GLU A 797 33.07 0.74 136.35
C GLU A 797 32.87 1.79 137.44
N ALA A 798 31.83 2.62 137.34
CA ALA A 798 31.48 3.57 138.38
C ALA A 798 31.08 2.84 139.68
N SER A 799 30.22 1.82 139.60
CA SER A 799 29.80 1.01 140.75
C SER A 799 30.96 0.22 141.39
N VAL A 800 31.86 -0.35 140.58
CA VAL A 800 33.04 -1.05 141.09
C VAL A 800 34.02 -0.09 141.77
N LYS A 801 34.17 1.14 141.24
CA LYS A 801 35.02 2.20 141.85
C LYS A 801 34.37 2.88 143.05
N GLU A 802 33.06 2.77 143.23
CA GLU A 802 32.35 3.42 144.32
C GLU A 802 32.90 2.97 145.68
N LYS A 803 33.55 3.91 146.37
CA LYS A 803 34.05 3.76 147.75
C LYS A 803 33.03 4.36 148.71
N GLY A 804 31.98 3.60 149.01
CA GLY A 804 31.07 3.94 150.11
C GLY A 804 31.81 3.97 151.44
N GLN A 805 31.30 4.74 152.42
CA GLN A 805 31.71 4.57 153.82
C GLN A 805 31.31 3.15 154.24
N ILE A 806 32.28 2.31 154.56
CA ILE A 806 32.01 0.94 155.02
C ILE A 806 31.67 1.02 156.51
N PRO A 807 30.41 0.79 156.92
CA PRO A 807 30.03 0.78 158.32
C PRO A 807 30.67 -0.43 159.01
N LEU A 808 31.06 -0.28 160.28
CA LEU A 808 31.71 -1.34 161.06
C LEU A 808 30.68 -2.18 161.82
N ASP A 809 29.67 -2.68 161.11
CA ASP A 809 28.69 -3.65 161.61
C ASP A 809 28.40 -4.72 160.55
N SER A 810 28.23 -5.99 160.98
CA SER A 810 28.13 -7.13 160.07
C SER A 810 26.90 -7.07 159.17
N ALA A 811 25.77 -6.59 159.70
CA ALA A 811 24.51 -6.46 158.95
C ALA A 811 24.67 -5.50 157.77
N SER A 812 25.25 -4.31 157.98
CA SER A 812 25.49 -3.33 156.91
C SER A 812 26.51 -3.82 155.87
N ILE A 813 27.54 -4.59 156.25
CA ILE A 813 28.47 -5.20 155.28
C ILE A 813 27.77 -6.31 154.49
N GLY A 814 26.88 -7.08 155.11
CA GLY A 814 26.02 -8.05 154.43
C GLY A 814 25.09 -7.40 153.38
N ASP A 815 24.55 -6.21 153.67
CA ASP A 815 23.76 -5.44 152.72
C ASP A 815 24.61 -4.95 151.53
N ILE A 816 25.86 -4.53 151.78
CA ILE A 816 26.80 -4.16 150.71
C ILE A 816 27.16 -5.38 149.86
N LEU A 817 27.47 -6.53 150.46
CA LEU A 817 27.73 -7.77 149.72
C LEU A 817 26.53 -8.23 148.89
N SER A 818 25.31 -8.03 149.40
CA SER A 818 24.08 -8.31 148.63
C SER A 818 23.96 -7.41 147.40
N LYS A 819 24.32 -6.11 147.52
CA LYS A 819 24.39 -5.18 146.39
C LYS A 819 25.50 -5.56 145.40
N GLU A 820 26.67 -5.98 145.89
CA GLU A 820 27.76 -6.44 145.03
C GLU A 820 27.44 -7.77 144.33
N ALA A 821 26.69 -8.66 144.96
CA ALA A 821 26.19 -9.89 144.33
C ALA A 821 25.17 -9.60 143.22
N ALA A 822 24.32 -8.58 143.41
CA ALA A 822 23.44 -8.10 142.34
C ALA A 822 24.24 -7.51 141.17
N LEU A 823 25.32 -6.77 141.45
CA LEU A 823 26.24 -6.28 140.41
C LEU A 823 26.99 -7.43 139.71
N GLU A 824 27.41 -8.46 140.45
CA GLU A 824 28.04 -9.65 139.87
C GLU A 824 27.10 -10.37 138.89
N GLN A 825 25.84 -10.52 139.30
CA GLN A 825 24.81 -11.10 138.45
C GLN A 825 24.58 -10.26 137.18
N ASP A 826 24.56 -8.92 137.28
CA ASP A 826 24.44 -8.02 136.13
C ASP A 826 25.62 -8.20 135.15
N ILE A 827 26.86 -8.16 135.67
CA ILE A 827 28.09 -8.38 134.88
C ILE A 827 28.08 -9.75 134.20
N ALA A 828 27.76 -10.81 134.96
CA ALA A 828 27.71 -12.17 134.45
C ALA A 828 26.64 -12.33 133.36
N SER A 829 25.49 -11.68 133.52
CA SER A 829 24.40 -11.74 132.53
C SER A 829 24.80 -11.16 131.17
N ARG A 830 25.68 -10.15 131.16
CA ARG A 830 26.14 -9.46 129.94
C ARG A 830 27.34 -10.11 129.25
N GLN A 831 27.98 -11.15 129.82
CA GLN A 831 29.04 -11.93 129.18
C GLN A 831 28.65 -12.46 127.78
N SER A 832 27.42 -12.96 127.68
CA SER A 832 26.85 -13.47 126.43
C SER A 832 26.70 -12.35 125.38
N SER A 833 26.35 -11.14 125.82
CA SER A 833 26.18 -9.96 124.97
C SER A 833 27.52 -9.48 124.42
N ILE A 834 28.57 -9.42 125.25
CA ILE A 834 29.95 -9.11 124.79
C ILE A 834 30.40 -10.12 123.73
N SER A 835 30.15 -11.40 123.95
CA SER A 835 30.49 -12.47 123.00
C SER A 835 29.74 -12.31 121.67
N ALA A 836 28.44 -11.98 121.72
CA ALA A 836 27.62 -11.71 120.55
C ALA A 836 28.09 -10.46 119.78
N MET A 837 28.48 -9.40 120.48
CA MET A 837 29.02 -8.19 119.85
C MET A 837 30.34 -8.46 119.14
N LYS A 838 31.23 -9.22 119.77
CA LYS A 838 32.49 -9.66 119.16
C LYS A 838 32.27 -10.39 117.84
N ALA A 839 31.25 -11.25 117.78
CA ALA A 839 30.88 -11.95 116.55
C ALA A 839 30.33 -11.00 115.47
N LYS A 840 29.47 -10.03 115.85
CA LYS A 840 28.94 -9.01 114.93
C LYS A 840 30.04 -8.13 114.33
N VAL A 841 30.99 -7.68 115.17
CA VAL A 841 32.16 -6.90 114.77
C VAL A 841 33.08 -7.71 113.85
N LYS A 842 33.41 -8.95 114.23
CA LYS A 842 34.25 -9.84 113.38
C LYS A 842 33.67 -9.99 111.99
N LYS A 843 32.39 -10.35 111.91
CA LYS A 843 31.74 -10.55 110.62
C LYS A 843 31.71 -9.22 109.82
N PHE A 844 31.79 -8.05 110.47
CA PHE A 844 31.72 -6.72 109.83
C PHE A 844 33.04 -6.38 109.19
N VAL A 845 34.13 -6.67 109.89
CA VAL A 845 35.50 -6.60 109.40
C VAL A 845 35.69 -7.40 108.11
N GLU A 846 35.02 -8.55 107.95
CA GLU A 846 35.08 -9.37 106.73
C GLU A 846 34.53 -8.67 105.47
N THR A 847 33.69 -7.65 105.63
CA THR A 847 32.96 -7.00 104.54
C THR A 847 33.24 -5.49 104.41
N ALA A 848 34.07 -4.94 105.30
CA ALA A 848 34.32 -3.52 105.46
C ALA A 848 35.74 -3.12 105.01
N ASP A 849 35.93 -1.82 104.71
CA ASP A 849 37.26 -1.24 104.51
C ASP A 849 38.19 -1.48 105.72
N PRO A 850 39.48 -1.84 105.53
CA PRO A 850 40.41 -2.16 106.60
C PRO A 850 40.57 -1.06 107.67
N SER A 851 40.48 0.22 107.31
CA SER A 851 40.71 1.32 108.27
C SER A 851 39.54 1.48 109.25
N ALA A 852 38.31 1.39 108.76
CA ALA A 852 37.10 1.52 109.59
C ALA A 852 36.75 0.20 110.29
N ALA A 853 37.07 -0.94 109.67
CA ALA A 853 37.12 -2.23 110.34
C ALA A 853 38.07 -2.21 111.55
N ALA A 854 39.27 -1.62 111.39
CA ALA A 854 40.23 -1.48 112.49
C ALA A 854 39.72 -0.59 113.63
N LEU A 855 39.00 0.50 113.31
CA LEU A 855 38.42 1.40 114.31
C LEU A 855 37.37 0.68 115.19
N LEU A 856 36.39 0.02 114.57
CA LEU A 856 35.36 -0.70 115.33
C LEU A 856 35.92 -1.93 116.04
N GLN A 857 36.90 -2.61 115.44
CA GLN A 857 37.63 -3.69 116.09
C GLN A 857 38.37 -3.18 117.33
N SER A 858 39.05 -2.04 117.25
CA SER A 858 39.71 -1.41 118.40
C SER A 858 38.71 -1.02 119.50
N LYS A 859 37.52 -0.51 119.14
CA LYS A 859 36.44 -0.24 120.11
C LYS A 859 35.98 -1.53 120.81
N MET A 860 35.79 -2.62 120.05
CA MET A 860 35.42 -3.94 120.58
C MET A 860 36.50 -4.52 121.49
N ASP A 861 37.78 -4.36 121.13
CA ASP A 861 38.92 -4.82 121.92
C ASP A 861 39.02 -4.03 123.23
N THR A 862 38.81 -2.71 123.17
CA THR A 862 38.75 -1.84 124.35
C THR A 862 37.61 -2.24 125.29
N LEU A 863 36.41 -2.46 124.75
CA LEU A 863 35.25 -2.93 125.51
C LEU A 863 35.55 -4.28 126.20
N SER A 864 36.16 -5.22 125.46
CA SER A 864 36.54 -6.54 125.98
C SER A 864 37.55 -6.43 127.12
N GLN A 865 38.54 -5.54 127.00
CA GLN A 865 39.53 -5.30 128.05
C GLN A 865 38.89 -4.67 129.29
N ARG A 866 38.09 -3.62 129.11
CA ARG A 866 37.38 -2.95 130.21
C ARG A 866 36.50 -3.93 130.98
N PHE A 867 35.78 -4.80 130.27
CA PHE A 867 34.93 -5.82 130.87
C PHE A 867 35.74 -6.81 131.71
N SER A 868 36.89 -7.30 131.21
CA SER A 868 37.78 -8.19 131.97
C SER A 868 38.31 -7.49 133.24
N ASP A 869 38.80 -6.26 133.10
CA ASP A 869 39.33 -5.47 134.21
C ASP A 869 38.27 -5.21 135.29
N ALA A 870 37.03 -4.92 134.88
CA ALA A 870 35.92 -4.69 135.80
C ALA A 870 35.53 -5.97 136.54
N CYS A 871 35.47 -7.11 135.85
CA CYS A 871 35.26 -8.43 136.46
C CYS A 871 36.32 -8.72 137.54
N ASP A 872 37.60 -8.50 137.23
CA ASP A 872 38.69 -8.79 138.16
C ASP A 872 38.68 -7.86 139.37
N LYS A 873 38.44 -6.56 139.16
CA LYS A 873 38.31 -5.57 140.24
C LYS A 873 37.10 -5.83 141.12
N HIS A 874 35.96 -6.21 140.54
CA HIS A 874 34.74 -6.56 141.26
C HIS A 874 34.98 -7.78 142.15
N LYS A 875 35.56 -8.87 141.60
CA LYS A 875 35.95 -10.07 142.38
C LYS A 875 36.88 -9.73 143.54
N GLN A 876 37.86 -8.85 143.31
CA GLN A 876 38.77 -8.39 144.37
C GLN A 876 38.03 -7.59 145.46
N LYS A 877 37.09 -6.71 145.09
CA LYS A 877 36.27 -5.92 146.01
C LYS A 877 35.37 -6.81 146.86
N VAL A 878 34.69 -7.78 146.25
CA VAL A 878 33.85 -8.77 146.96
C VAL A 878 34.69 -9.57 147.95
N SER A 879 35.84 -10.12 147.52
CA SER A 879 36.71 -10.88 148.42
C SER A 879 37.22 -10.05 149.61
N GLN A 880 37.51 -8.75 149.40
CA GLN A 880 37.89 -7.84 150.48
C GLN A 880 36.73 -7.58 151.45
N LEU A 881 35.50 -7.41 150.95
CA LEU A 881 34.31 -7.20 151.77
C LEU A 881 33.92 -8.47 152.55
N GLU A 882 34.05 -9.66 151.96
CA GLU A 882 33.85 -10.94 152.65
C GLU A 882 34.85 -11.14 153.80
N GLN A 883 36.14 -10.88 153.56
CA GLN A 883 37.16 -10.92 154.60
C GLN A 883 36.93 -9.88 155.70
N LEU A 884 36.44 -8.69 155.32
CA LEU A 884 36.11 -7.64 156.27
C LEU A 884 34.88 -8.01 157.11
N LYS A 885 33.85 -8.59 156.50
CA LYS A 885 32.66 -9.12 157.18
C LYS A 885 33.04 -10.17 158.22
N GLU A 886 33.85 -11.15 157.84
CA GLU A 886 34.32 -12.19 158.75
C GLU A 886 35.07 -11.58 159.96
N LYS A 887 35.94 -10.60 159.73
CA LYS A 887 36.64 -9.88 160.82
C LYS A 887 35.71 -9.05 161.70
N VAL A 888 34.69 -8.41 161.12
CA VAL A 888 33.70 -7.62 161.88
C VAL A 888 32.79 -8.54 162.69
N GLU A 889 32.35 -9.69 162.13
CA GLU A 889 31.61 -10.73 162.86
C GLU A 889 32.42 -11.25 164.04
N GLN A 890 33.70 -11.57 163.84
CA GLN A 890 34.62 -11.94 164.94
C GLN A 890 34.74 -10.83 166.00
N PHE A 891 34.76 -9.56 165.59
CA PHE A 891 34.82 -8.44 166.53
C PHE A 891 33.50 -8.23 167.30
N GLU A 892 32.36 -8.42 166.65
CA GLU A 892 31.02 -8.35 167.26
C GLU A 892 30.80 -9.51 168.25
N GLU A 893 31.24 -10.73 167.93
CA GLU A 893 31.20 -11.90 168.81
C GLU A 893 32.07 -11.74 170.08
N VAL A 894 33.14 -10.95 170.01
CA VAL A 894 34.03 -10.66 171.16
C VAL A 894 33.47 -9.53 172.05
N ARG A 895 32.56 -8.70 171.54
CA ARG A 895 32.03 -7.50 172.23
C ARG A 895 30.64 -7.70 172.83
N GLY A 896 29.85 -8.64 172.30
CA GLY A 896 28.60 -9.14 172.91
C GLY A 896 28.87 -10.14 174.02
#